data_AF-A0A931P2L4-F1
#
_entry.id   AF-A0A931P2L4-F1
#
_cell.length_a   1.000
_cell.length_b   1.000
_cell.length_c   1.000
_cell.angle_alpha   90.00
_cell.angle_beta   90.00
_cell.angle_gamma   90.00
#
_symmetry.space_group_name_H-M   'P 1'
#
loop_
_entity.id
_entity.type
_entity.pdbx_description
1 polymer ?
#
loop_
_entity_poly.entity_id
_entity_poly.type
_entity_poly.pdbx_seq_one_letter_code
_entity_poly.pdbx_strand_id
1 'polypeptide(L)'
;MLWSRSVRPLRFLPMLLVSWLAVGISLAQPRPKEPQKPEYRVPQSLSDLGDVALSKASVKWREQIAETRKIVDVVCLVPNRETFLKVLAKWDDKHYFPILMDDTEYAVKFIREFRPKKIVRFPERPATLPDDAVWVQALTATISAVLSEENKPKAPVRGNLFFIRDGMKGPGIVERRSPGIVLTRGGNDSIAAAALAAGRRQGLMLWPEDKGWKDTLTFEEATGRTLGLNELIKETKVATDQMGDEVDFVTIVGDMPYRYTTPDGINCLDDLMGRLPEKEKGVAPRWAYLGRIVGSMEQQIYQVMCGLFLQPTDATLFNGYDPGDARFQGYSQSGANARLTQFGFKTEQVGMGSLGNWQKAFLPKNSAGLLIINTSGNPSSFNVRGGNGTTWDIPWTDPARIHIIHSFSAADAQDPYTIAGRWLVNGAYGYFGSVHEPYLQAFRSPGLIADALAEGYPWAAAVRQTPGREPFGNPWRLIVFGDPMMTVARPGDRPARTTLPMFDSWPAFAFEPIPPNDSAPLARFAWCVRQYLVWSTGADPHQSPKSVLSVLKAIDRTSLPEAMRVTRDELLGCLAIETNHHELAISLAEDVPASARSKKLTRMIETACYVRLQNALSRAAIEDAAPAWRAIVLVCESDELRTALTAPMRAMITSPIRRRIWIRTLEGLKSRSGIDPKLKKWAEELLIEAENIQLKGTQ
;
A
#
# COMPACT_ATOMS: atom_id res chain seq x y z
N MET A 1 34.21 -59.53 26.35
CA MET A 1 33.86 -58.55 27.40
C MET A 1 32.95 -57.51 26.75
N LEU A 2 31.62 -57.68 26.75
CA LEU A 2 30.65 -57.38 27.82
C LEU A 2 30.77 -55.89 28.24
N TRP A 3 29.83 -54.97 28.09
CA TRP A 3 28.36 -55.08 28.14
C TRP A 3 27.64 -53.92 27.42
N SER A 4 26.39 -54.17 27.07
CA SER A 4 25.39 -53.26 26.53
C SER A 4 24.74 -52.38 27.61
N ARG A 5 24.21 -51.21 27.19
CA ARG A 5 23.12 -50.54 27.91
C ARG A 5 21.99 -50.19 26.96
N SER A 6 20.93 -50.95 27.13
CA SER A 6 19.60 -50.81 26.55
C SER A 6 18.73 -49.89 27.42
N VAL A 7 18.07 -48.93 26.80
CA VAL A 7 16.97 -48.15 27.39
C VAL A 7 15.65 -48.84 27.00
N ARG A 8 14.79 -49.11 27.98
CA ARG A 8 13.39 -49.53 27.79
C ARG A 8 12.46 -48.71 28.71
N PRO A 9 11.16 -48.63 28.37
CA PRO A 9 10.29 -47.51 28.70
C PRO A 9 9.48 -47.71 29.99
N LEU A 10 9.09 -46.61 30.64
CA LEU A 10 8.10 -46.63 31.72
C LEU A 10 6.68 -46.67 31.14
N ARG A 11 5.92 -47.69 31.56
CA ARG A 11 4.48 -47.82 31.36
C ARG A 11 3.73 -47.21 32.55
N PHE A 12 2.75 -46.37 32.24
CA PHE A 12 1.64 -45.98 33.10
C PHE A 12 0.68 -47.16 33.31
N LEU A 13 0.21 -47.41 34.55
CA LEU A 13 -1.20 -47.61 34.96
C LEU A 13 -1.30 -47.88 36.50
N PRO A 14 -2.50 -47.96 37.14
CA PRO A 14 -3.04 -46.95 38.07
C PRO A 14 -3.27 -47.49 39.50
N MET A 15 -3.53 -46.63 40.49
CA MET A 15 -4.37 -47.02 41.65
C MET A 15 -4.96 -45.81 42.39
N LEU A 16 -6.22 -46.00 42.74
CA LEU A 16 -7.22 -45.10 43.32
C LEU A 16 -7.22 -45.15 44.87
N LEU A 17 -7.97 -44.21 45.47
CA LEU A 17 -8.64 -44.25 46.79
C LEU A 17 -7.71 -44.06 48.02
N VAL A 18 -7.98 -43.24 49.05
CA VAL A 18 -9.12 -42.49 49.62
C VAL A 18 -8.48 -41.38 50.47
N SER A 19 -9.08 -40.17 50.60
CA SER A 19 -9.27 -39.47 51.90
C SER A 19 -9.46 -37.94 51.81
N TRP A 20 -10.72 -37.51 52.01
CA TRP A 20 -11.21 -36.55 53.02
C TRP A 20 -12.19 -35.49 52.50
N LEU A 21 -13.45 -35.70 52.91
CA LEU A 21 -14.52 -34.71 52.99
C LEU A 21 -14.18 -33.66 54.07
N ALA A 22 -14.17 -32.40 53.68
CA ALA A 22 -14.48 -31.27 54.57
C ALA A 22 -15.16 -30.18 53.73
N VAL A 23 -16.47 -30.35 53.49
CA VAL A 23 -17.32 -29.33 52.88
C VAL A 23 -17.64 -28.30 53.96
N GLY A 24 -16.81 -27.25 54.04
CA GLY A 24 -17.18 -26.01 54.71
C GLY A 24 -18.16 -25.25 53.82
N ILE A 25 -19.44 -25.28 54.17
CA ILE A 25 -20.45 -24.37 53.60
C ILE A 25 -20.13 -22.97 54.12
N SER A 26 -19.22 -22.28 53.42
CA SER A 26 -19.12 -20.82 53.54
C SER A 26 -20.31 -20.24 52.79
N LEU A 27 -21.25 -19.66 53.53
CA LEU A 27 -22.33 -18.83 52.96
C LEU A 27 -21.66 -17.62 52.29
N ALA A 28 -21.20 -17.81 51.06
CA ALA A 28 -20.70 -16.74 50.22
C ALA A 28 -21.82 -15.72 50.09
N GLN A 29 -21.64 -14.56 50.72
CA GLN A 29 -22.52 -13.43 50.50
C GLN A 29 -22.58 -13.19 48.98
N PRO A 30 -23.78 -12.99 48.40
CA PRO A 30 -23.89 -12.70 46.98
C PRO A 30 -23.01 -11.49 46.69
N ARG A 31 -21.96 -11.67 45.85
CA ARG A 31 -21.19 -10.53 45.37
C ARG A 31 -22.20 -9.53 44.82
N PRO A 32 -22.18 -8.26 45.27
CA PRO A 32 -23.04 -7.26 44.68
C PRO A 32 -22.85 -7.36 43.16
N LYS A 33 -23.96 -7.57 42.43
CA LYS A 33 -23.92 -7.66 40.96
C LYS A 33 -23.17 -6.43 40.50
N GLU A 34 -21.95 -6.61 40.00
CA GLU A 34 -21.23 -5.52 39.35
C GLU A 34 -22.21 -4.94 38.34
N PRO A 35 -22.45 -3.62 38.35
CA PRO A 35 -23.33 -3.00 37.39
C PRO A 35 -22.88 -3.48 36.01
N GLN A 36 -23.77 -4.18 35.30
CA GLN A 36 -23.46 -4.69 33.96
C GLN A 36 -22.99 -3.49 33.16
N LYS A 37 -21.72 -3.51 32.75
CA LYS A 37 -21.20 -2.47 31.85
C LYS A 37 -22.12 -2.46 30.65
N PRO A 38 -22.69 -1.30 30.27
CA PRO A 38 -23.59 -1.22 29.12
C PRO A 38 -22.89 -1.85 27.92
N GLU A 39 -23.64 -2.69 27.19
CA GLU A 39 -23.12 -3.34 26.00
C GLU A 39 -22.64 -2.28 25.02
N TYR A 40 -21.39 -2.39 24.59
CA TYR A 40 -20.81 -1.41 23.69
C TYR A 40 -21.54 -1.45 22.34
N ARG A 41 -22.16 -0.33 21.98
CA ARG A 41 -22.80 -0.14 20.69
C ARG A 41 -21.83 0.60 19.75
N VAL A 42 -21.55 0.01 18.59
CA VAL A 42 -20.74 0.64 17.54
C VAL A 42 -21.46 1.92 17.06
N PRO A 43 -20.83 3.11 17.13
CA PRO A 43 -21.39 4.34 16.57
C PRO A 43 -21.73 4.17 15.09
N GLN A 44 -22.91 4.66 14.69
CA GLN A 44 -23.40 4.54 13.30
C GLN A 44 -23.25 5.85 12.52
N SER A 45 -23.01 6.96 13.21
CA SER A 45 -22.84 8.29 12.63
C SER A 45 -21.81 9.12 13.40
N LEU A 46 -21.32 10.21 12.79
CA LEU A 46 -20.44 11.17 13.49
C LEU A 46 -21.15 11.87 14.66
N SER A 47 -22.46 12.07 14.59
CA SER A 47 -23.24 12.60 15.70
C SER A 47 -23.27 11.65 16.91
N ASP A 48 -23.33 10.35 16.68
CA ASP A 48 -23.29 9.35 17.76
C ASP A 48 -21.94 9.35 18.49
N LEU A 49 -20.86 9.71 17.78
CA LEU A 49 -19.53 9.85 18.37
C LEU A 49 -19.49 10.97 19.42
N GLY A 50 -20.27 12.05 19.21
CA GLY A 50 -20.41 13.16 20.14
C GLY A 50 -19.10 13.92 20.46
N ASP A 51 -18.08 13.79 19.62
CA ASP A 51 -16.77 14.41 19.86
C ASP A 51 -16.70 15.83 19.30
N VAL A 52 -17.07 16.78 20.15
CA VAL A 52 -17.03 18.21 19.85
C VAL A 52 -15.59 18.69 19.55
N ALA A 53 -14.57 18.11 20.19
CA ALA A 53 -13.18 18.53 19.97
C ALA A 53 -12.71 18.12 18.57
N LEU A 54 -12.94 16.86 18.20
CA LEU A 54 -12.63 16.37 16.86
C LEU A 54 -13.43 17.12 15.78
N SER A 55 -14.71 17.40 16.02
CA SER A 55 -15.52 18.19 15.08
C SER A 55 -14.96 19.60 14.88
N LYS A 56 -14.59 20.30 15.97
CA LYS A 56 -13.94 21.62 15.89
C LYS A 56 -12.59 21.57 15.19
N ALA A 57 -11.77 20.56 15.48
CA ALA A 57 -10.49 20.34 14.83
C ALA A 57 -10.68 20.12 13.32
N SER A 58 -11.69 19.33 12.91
CA SER A 58 -11.99 19.06 11.50
C SER A 58 -12.30 20.31 10.69
N VAL A 59 -12.95 21.31 11.29
CA VAL A 59 -13.20 22.61 10.65
C VAL A 59 -11.87 23.34 10.39
N LYS A 60 -11.02 23.44 11.42
CA LYS A 60 -9.69 24.07 11.28
C LYS A 60 -8.81 23.35 10.26
N TRP A 61 -8.80 22.01 10.29
CA TRP A 61 -8.03 21.21 9.33
C TRP A 61 -8.47 21.48 7.90
N ARG A 62 -9.78 21.53 7.61
CA ARG A 62 -10.24 21.86 6.26
C ARG A 62 -9.73 23.21 5.79
N GLU A 63 -9.72 24.22 6.65
CA GLU A 63 -9.22 25.56 6.32
C GLU A 63 -7.70 25.60 6.10
N GLN A 64 -6.94 24.88 6.94
CA GLN A 64 -5.47 24.85 6.89
C GLN A 64 -4.92 23.94 5.77
N ILE A 65 -5.61 22.83 5.47
CA ILE A 65 -5.23 21.86 4.44
C ILE A 65 -5.67 22.31 3.07
N ALA A 66 -6.71 23.15 2.97
CA ALA A 66 -7.17 23.71 1.71
C ALA A 66 -5.99 24.34 0.97
N GLU A 67 -5.60 23.70 -0.14
CA GLU A 67 -4.47 24.16 -0.92
C GLU A 67 -4.84 25.46 -1.63
N THR A 68 -3.96 26.45 -1.47
CA THR A 68 -4.11 27.79 -2.05
C THR A 68 -3.27 27.96 -3.31
N ARG A 69 -2.28 27.09 -3.52
CA ARG A 69 -1.49 27.04 -4.74
C ARG A 69 -2.28 26.45 -5.89
N LYS A 70 -1.99 26.95 -7.09
CA LYS A 70 -2.49 26.43 -8.34
C LYS A 70 -1.65 25.22 -8.73
N ILE A 71 -2.33 24.12 -9.04
CA ILE A 71 -1.69 22.94 -9.62
C ILE A 71 -1.38 23.25 -11.08
N VAL A 72 -0.13 23.12 -11.51
CA VAL A 72 0.19 23.22 -12.94
C VAL A 72 -0.16 21.89 -13.62
N ASP A 73 -0.81 21.96 -14.78
CA ASP A 73 -1.30 20.79 -15.54
C ASP A 73 -0.18 20.07 -16.31
N VAL A 74 0.90 19.75 -15.60
CA VAL A 74 2.12 19.16 -16.12
C VAL A 74 2.59 18.06 -15.17
N VAL A 75 3.10 16.97 -15.71
CA VAL A 75 3.93 16.01 -14.96
C VAL A 75 5.38 16.17 -15.41
N CYS A 76 6.28 16.41 -14.45
CA CYS A 76 7.72 16.43 -14.71
C CYS A 76 8.36 15.09 -14.34
N LEU A 77 8.98 14.42 -15.32
CA LEU A 77 9.77 13.21 -15.10
C LEU A 77 11.24 13.57 -14.88
N VAL A 78 11.85 12.95 -13.87
CA VAL A 78 13.26 13.18 -13.50
C VAL A 78 14.03 11.86 -13.41
N PRO A 79 15.31 11.83 -13.81
CA PRO A 79 16.08 10.59 -13.88
C PRO A 79 16.71 10.16 -12.54
N ASN A 80 16.89 11.08 -11.59
CA ASN A 80 17.61 10.82 -10.34
C ASN A 80 17.20 11.80 -9.22
N ARG A 81 17.67 11.52 -8.00
CA ARG A 81 17.37 12.30 -6.78
C ARG A 81 17.85 13.76 -6.86
N GLU A 82 18.98 14.01 -7.52
CA GLU A 82 19.56 15.35 -7.65
C GLU A 82 18.69 16.23 -8.56
N THR A 83 18.24 15.66 -9.67
CA THR A 83 17.32 16.34 -10.58
C THR A 83 15.98 16.58 -9.88
N PHE A 84 15.50 15.61 -9.11
CA PHE A 84 14.28 15.76 -8.33
C PHE A 84 14.33 16.98 -7.40
N LEU A 85 15.37 17.13 -6.58
CA LEU A 85 15.50 18.26 -5.64
C LEU A 85 15.61 19.61 -6.36
N LYS A 86 16.30 19.66 -7.50
CA LYS A 86 16.34 20.86 -8.35
C LYS A 86 14.97 21.25 -8.87
N VAL A 87 14.18 20.28 -9.35
CA VAL A 87 12.82 20.53 -9.84
C VAL A 87 11.89 20.91 -8.69
N LEU A 88 12.04 20.31 -7.52
CA LEU A 88 11.27 20.67 -6.32
C LEU A 88 11.49 22.14 -5.96
N ALA A 89 12.72 22.63 -6.02
CA ALA A 89 13.04 24.05 -5.81
C ALA A 89 12.42 25.02 -6.85
N LYS A 90 11.81 24.50 -7.94
CA LYS A 90 11.03 25.28 -8.91
C LYS A 90 9.56 25.45 -8.51
N TRP A 91 9.07 24.76 -7.49
CA TRP A 91 7.81 25.15 -6.85
C TRP A 91 7.97 26.50 -6.14
N ASP A 92 6.85 27.15 -5.86
CA ASP A 92 6.81 28.41 -5.13
C ASP A 92 5.54 28.51 -4.25
N ASP A 93 5.31 29.70 -3.70
CA ASP A 93 4.15 30.02 -2.86
C ASP A 93 2.81 30.04 -3.63
N LYS A 94 2.80 29.91 -4.95
CA LYS A 94 1.61 30.04 -5.80
C LYS A 94 1.38 28.85 -6.71
N HIS A 95 2.41 28.08 -7.03
CA HIS A 95 2.40 27.04 -8.04
C HIS A 95 3.24 25.84 -7.61
N TYR A 96 2.72 24.68 -7.97
CA TYR A 96 3.37 23.41 -7.76
C TYR A 96 2.80 22.39 -8.73
N PHE A 97 3.54 21.31 -8.98
CA PHE A 97 3.20 20.35 -10.02
C PHE A 97 3.82 18.98 -9.73
N PRO A 98 3.20 17.86 -10.14
CA PRO A 98 3.75 16.54 -9.91
C PRO A 98 5.18 16.35 -10.47
N ILE A 99 6.05 15.78 -9.65
CA ILE A 99 7.42 15.38 -10.00
C ILE A 99 7.55 13.88 -9.74
N LEU A 100 7.91 13.09 -10.75
CA LEU A 100 8.04 11.64 -10.63
C LEU A 100 9.39 11.19 -11.15
N MET A 101 9.89 10.08 -10.58
CA MET A 101 11.01 9.37 -11.17
C MET A 101 10.61 8.86 -12.55
N ASP A 102 11.53 8.89 -13.51
CA ASP A 102 11.31 8.38 -14.87
C ASP A 102 11.34 6.85 -14.87
N ASP A 103 10.29 6.25 -14.33
CA ASP A 103 10.11 4.81 -14.17
C ASP A 103 8.89 4.29 -14.97
N THR A 104 8.88 2.99 -15.28
CA THR A 104 7.84 2.39 -16.13
C THR A 104 6.64 1.86 -15.34
N GLU A 105 6.60 2.01 -14.01
CA GLU A 105 5.52 1.52 -13.14
C GLU A 105 4.69 2.66 -12.56
N TYR A 106 5.29 3.41 -11.65
CA TYR A 106 4.62 4.32 -10.75
C TYR A 106 4.32 5.64 -11.45
N ALA A 107 5.27 6.15 -12.25
CA ALA A 107 5.03 7.34 -13.06
C ALA A 107 3.83 7.16 -14.00
N VAL A 108 3.75 6.01 -14.66
CA VAL A 108 2.66 5.66 -15.60
C VAL A 108 1.31 5.57 -14.88
N LYS A 109 1.26 4.85 -13.73
CA LYS A 109 0.06 4.76 -12.88
C LYS A 109 -0.43 6.14 -12.47
N PHE A 110 0.48 7.01 -12.02
CA PHE A 110 0.15 8.38 -11.66
C PHE A 110 -0.36 9.19 -12.86
N ILE A 111 0.36 9.16 -13.99
CA ILE A 111 -0.01 9.92 -15.20
C ILE A 111 -1.41 9.54 -15.68
N ARG A 112 -1.76 8.25 -15.64
CA ARG A 112 -3.10 7.77 -16.00
C ARG A 112 -4.22 8.35 -15.15
N GLU A 113 -3.98 8.48 -13.85
CA GLU A 113 -5.00 9.01 -12.94
C GLU A 113 -5.01 10.55 -12.95
N PHE A 114 -3.83 11.18 -12.97
CA PHE A 114 -3.70 12.63 -13.00
C PHE A 114 -4.18 13.23 -14.33
N ARG A 115 -3.92 12.55 -15.45
CA ARG A 115 -4.21 13.01 -16.82
C ARG A 115 -3.69 14.42 -17.10
N PRO A 116 -2.35 14.62 -17.10
CA PRO A 116 -1.78 15.93 -17.33
C PRO A 116 -1.98 16.37 -18.79
N LYS A 117 -2.09 17.67 -19.02
CA LYS A 117 -2.04 18.23 -20.38
C LYS A 117 -0.68 18.03 -21.06
N LYS A 118 0.41 18.02 -20.29
CA LYS A 118 1.78 17.86 -20.81
C LYS A 118 2.63 17.00 -19.87
N ILE A 119 3.46 16.14 -20.44
CA ILE A 119 4.55 15.48 -19.71
C ILE A 119 5.85 16.11 -20.19
N VAL A 120 6.71 16.48 -19.26
CA VAL A 120 8.02 17.10 -19.55
C VAL A 120 9.15 16.37 -18.86
N ARG A 121 10.37 16.57 -19.35
CA ARG A 121 11.61 16.25 -18.62
C ARG A 121 12.31 17.53 -18.24
N PHE A 122 12.96 17.52 -17.09
CA PHE A 122 13.85 18.62 -16.72
C PHE A 122 15.06 18.67 -17.67
N PRO A 123 15.43 19.83 -18.23
CA PRO A 123 16.49 19.92 -19.24
C PRO A 123 17.90 19.72 -18.65
N GLU A 124 18.12 20.06 -17.39
CA GLU A 124 19.44 19.94 -16.77
C GLU A 124 19.66 18.55 -16.16
N ARG A 125 20.92 18.12 -16.16
CA ARG A 125 21.39 16.95 -15.40
C ARG A 125 22.39 17.41 -14.35
N PRO A 126 21.96 17.69 -13.11
CA PRO A 126 22.89 18.02 -12.03
C PRO A 126 23.92 16.93 -11.81
N ALA A 127 25.08 17.34 -11.28
CA ALA A 127 26.09 16.41 -10.77
C ALA A 127 25.52 15.59 -9.60
N THR A 128 26.00 14.35 -9.47
CA THR A 128 25.66 13.45 -8.36
C THR A 128 26.02 14.10 -7.02
N LEU A 129 25.11 13.97 -6.05
CA LEU A 129 25.34 14.45 -4.69
C LEU A 129 25.95 13.33 -3.83
N PRO A 130 26.95 13.62 -2.98
CA PRO A 130 27.34 12.69 -1.93
C PRO A 130 26.20 12.56 -0.89
N ASP A 131 26.13 11.41 -0.22
CA ASP A 131 24.99 11.06 0.64
C ASP A 131 24.80 12.02 1.83
N ASP A 132 25.90 12.55 2.38
CA ASP A 132 25.90 13.54 3.47
C ASP A 132 25.34 14.91 3.05
N ALA A 133 25.40 15.23 1.75
CA ALA A 133 24.84 16.47 1.20
C ALA A 133 23.33 16.37 0.87
N VAL A 134 22.76 15.15 0.79
CA VAL A 134 21.37 14.94 0.37
C VAL A 134 20.40 15.66 1.31
N TRP A 135 20.59 15.57 2.63
CA TRP A 135 19.73 16.24 3.60
C TRP A 135 19.74 17.76 3.46
N VAL A 136 20.93 18.36 3.34
CA VAL A 136 21.10 19.81 3.16
C VAL A 136 20.38 20.30 1.91
N GLN A 137 20.48 19.54 0.81
CA GLN A 137 19.81 19.88 -0.45
C GLN A 137 18.30 19.67 -0.37
N ALA A 138 17.83 18.61 0.30
CA ALA A 138 16.42 18.35 0.55
C ALA A 138 15.78 19.49 1.36
N LEU A 139 16.42 19.90 2.46
CA LEU A 139 16.00 21.03 3.29
C LEU A 139 15.94 22.34 2.48
N THR A 140 16.99 22.62 1.71
CA THR A 140 17.07 23.83 0.86
C THR A 140 15.97 23.84 -0.20
N ALA A 141 15.71 22.69 -0.85
CA ALA A 141 14.68 22.55 -1.87
C ALA A 141 13.27 22.73 -1.27
N THR A 142 12.99 22.15 -0.09
CA THR A 142 11.71 22.33 0.61
C THR A 142 11.44 23.80 0.94
N ILE A 143 12.44 24.50 1.48
CA ILE A 143 12.32 25.93 1.79
C ILE A 143 12.07 26.74 0.53
N SER A 144 12.83 26.46 -0.54
CA SER A 144 12.65 27.15 -1.82
C SER A 144 11.26 26.92 -2.39
N ALA A 145 10.74 25.70 -2.28
CA ALA A 145 9.45 25.27 -2.83
C ALA A 145 8.22 25.91 -2.19
N VAL A 146 8.38 26.57 -1.03
CA VAL A 146 7.28 27.23 -0.32
C VAL A 146 7.44 28.74 -0.27
N LEU A 147 8.56 29.28 -0.77
CA LEU A 147 8.82 30.71 -0.82
C LEU A 147 8.61 31.25 -2.24
N SER A 148 8.26 32.53 -2.31
CA SER A 148 8.33 33.31 -3.53
C SER A 148 9.78 33.42 -4.04
N GLU A 149 9.94 33.61 -5.36
CA GLU A 149 11.25 33.60 -6.03
C GLU A 149 12.26 34.58 -5.42
N GLU A 150 11.81 35.79 -5.05
CA GLU A 150 12.63 36.83 -4.42
C GLU A 150 13.20 36.44 -3.04
N ASN A 151 12.55 35.49 -2.35
CA ASN A 151 12.89 35.06 -0.99
C ASN A 151 13.59 33.71 -0.94
N LYS A 152 13.80 33.05 -2.08
CA LYS A 152 14.47 31.75 -2.11
C LYS A 152 15.89 31.87 -1.54
N PRO A 153 16.35 30.86 -0.77
CA PRO A 153 17.68 30.88 -0.20
C PRO A 153 18.74 30.89 -1.31
N LYS A 154 19.68 31.84 -1.24
CA LYS A 154 20.81 31.95 -2.18
C LYS A 154 21.96 30.99 -1.86
N ALA A 155 21.92 30.34 -0.70
CA ALA A 155 22.93 29.42 -0.22
C ALA A 155 22.25 28.18 0.41
N PRO A 156 22.93 27.02 0.47
CA PRO A 156 22.40 25.83 1.12
C PRO A 156 22.03 26.08 2.59
N VAL A 157 20.84 25.65 2.99
CA VAL A 157 20.34 25.75 4.36
C VAL A 157 20.78 24.52 5.17
N ARG A 158 21.29 24.75 6.38
CA ARG A 158 21.73 23.71 7.31
C ARG A 158 20.89 23.71 8.58
N GLY A 159 20.83 22.57 9.25
CA GLY A 159 20.05 22.35 10.47
C GLY A 159 19.27 21.04 10.38
N ASN A 160 18.62 20.64 11.47
CA ASN A 160 17.85 19.39 11.55
C ASN A 160 16.33 19.61 11.49
N LEU A 161 15.90 20.87 11.46
CA LEU A 161 14.49 21.23 11.50
C LEU A 161 14.23 22.45 10.62
N PHE A 162 13.24 22.32 9.76
CA PHE A 162 12.54 23.43 9.13
C PHE A 162 11.09 23.45 9.62
N PHE A 163 10.62 24.62 10.05
CA PHE A 163 9.24 24.82 10.45
C PHE A 163 8.80 26.25 10.10
N ILE A 164 7.69 26.38 9.38
CA ILE A 164 7.11 27.68 9.03
C ILE A 164 6.42 28.25 10.28
N ARG A 165 6.94 29.36 10.83
CA ARG A 165 6.34 30.02 12.00
C ARG A 165 5.33 31.08 11.57
N ASP A 166 4.18 31.11 12.23
CA ASP A 166 3.21 32.20 12.11
C ASP A 166 3.89 33.52 12.51
N GLY A 167 3.74 34.54 11.68
CA GLY A 167 4.40 35.83 11.92
C GLY A 167 5.82 35.95 11.39
N MET A 168 6.31 35.01 10.58
CA MET A 168 7.28 35.37 9.55
C MET A 168 6.59 36.37 8.60
N LYS A 169 6.63 37.65 8.97
CA LYS A 169 6.07 38.76 8.22
C LYS A 169 7.14 39.28 7.26
N GLY A 170 6.86 39.19 5.98
CA GLY A 170 7.68 39.71 4.91
C GLY A 170 6.91 39.63 3.59
N PRO A 171 7.21 40.47 2.59
CA PRO A 171 6.66 40.30 1.26
C PRO A 171 6.97 38.87 0.80
N GLY A 172 5.95 38.09 0.43
CA GLY A 172 6.14 36.76 -0.16
C GLY A 172 6.35 35.59 0.81
N ILE A 173 5.98 35.75 2.09
CA ILE A 173 5.90 34.65 3.07
C ILE A 173 4.47 34.12 3.16
N VAL A 174 4.34 32.78 3.17
CA VAL A 174 3.06 32.08 3.16
C VAL A 174 2.26 32.36 4.42
N GLU A 175 1.04 32.90 4.27
CA GLU A 175 0.13 33.21 5.38
C GLU A 175 -0.51 31.98 6.03
N ARG A 176 -0.50 30.82 5.35
CA ARG A 176 -1.17 29.58 5.81
C ARG A 176 -0.23 28.39 5.87
N ARG A 177 -0.07 27.85 7.08
CA ARG A 177 0.57 26.55 7.33
C ARG A 177 -0.46 25.43 7.35
N SER A 178 0.01 24.22 7.04
CA SER A 178 -0.73 22.98 7.27
C SER A 178 -0.34 22.37 8.63
N PRO A 179 -1.27 21.73 9.37
CA PRO A 179 -1.03 21.27 10.73
C PRO A 179 -0.19 19.99 10.82
N GLY A 180 1.00 19.95 10.20
CA GLY A 180 1.81 18.73 10.26
C GLY A 180 3.31 18.90 10.13
N ILE A 181 4.00 17.79 10.43
CA ILE A 181 5.46 17.63 10.33
C ILE A 181 5.76 16.34 9.57
N VAL A 182 6.80 16.38 8.74
CA VAL A 182 7.38 15.22 8.08
C VAL A 182 8.71 14.87 8.73
N LEU A 183 8.82 13.63 9.21
CA LEU A 183 10.00 13.05 9.82
C LEU A 183 10.73 12.15 8.81
N THR A 184 12.05 12.22 8.77
CA THR A 184 12.89 11.32 7.96
C THR A 184 14.22 11.05 8.65
N ARG A 185 14.83 9.89 8.39
CA ARG A 185 16.16 9.53 8.92
C ARG A 185 17.32 10.13 8.13
N GLY A 186 17.05 10.78 6.99
CA GLY A 186 18.09 11.28 6.08
C GLY A 186 18.20 10.45 4.80
N GLY A 187 19.29 10.64 4.06
CA GLY A 187 19.60 9.88 2.85
C GLY A 187 18.53 9.99 1.76
N ASN A 188 18.28 8.89 1.04
CA ASN A 188 17.29 8.86 -0.06
C ASN A 188 15.85 9.08 0.43
N ASP A 189 15.53 8.76 1.67
CA ASP A 189 14.19 8.96 2.24
C ASP A 189 13.85 10.46 2.37
N SER A 190 14.88 11.32 2.44
CA SER A 190 14.71 12.79 2.51
C SER A 190 14.10 13.38 1.24
N ILE A 191 14.17 12.69 0.10
CA ILE A 191 13.66 13.20 -1.18
C ILE A 191 12.13 13.26 -1.17
N ALA A 192 11.48 12.15 -0.81
CA ALA A 192 10.03 12.10 -0.67
C ALA A 192 9.54 12.92 0.52
N ALA A 193 10.31 12.93 1.63
CA ALA A 193 9.99 13.75 2.80
C ALA A 193 9.98 15.25 2.46
N ALA A 194 10.99 15.72 1.73
CA ALA A 194 11.09 17.09 1.27
C ALA A 194 9.93 17.50 0.35
N ALA A 195 9.55 16.61 -0.56
CA ALA A 195 8.42 16.84 -1.46
C ALA A 195 7.09 16.92 -0.72
N LEU A 196 6.84 16.04 0.26
CA LEU A 196 5.62 16.08 1.04
C LEU A 196 5.56 17.34 1.90
N ALA A 197 6.65 17.67 2.59
CA ALA A 197 6.73 18.87 3.41
C ALA A 197 6.50 20.14 2.60
N ALA A 198 7.10 20.23 1.41
CA ALA A 198 6.88 21.34 0.48
C ALA A 198 5.45 21.35 -0.10
N GLY A 199 4.92 20.18 -0.43
CA GLY A 199 3.61 19.99 -1.04
C GLY A 199 2.45 20.26 -0.07
N ARG A 200 2.66 20.08 1.23
CA ARG A 200 1.69 20.42 2.27
C ARG A 200 2.02 21.71 3.01
N ARG A 201 3.20 22.31 2.81
CA ARG A 201 3.72 23.41 3.66
C ARG A 201 3.77 23.01 5.14
N GLN A 202 4.26 21.80 5.38
CA GLN A 202 4.50 21.23 6.71
C GLN A 202 5.94 21.50 7.17
N GLY A 203 6.19 21.26 8.47
CA GLY A 203 7.57 21.15 8.95
C GLY A 203 8.29 19.95 8.33
N LEU A 204 9.62 20.06 8.20
CA LEU A 204 10.50 18.95 7.79
C LEU A 204 11.57 18.77 8.86
N MET A 205 11.73 17.55 9.36
CA MET A 205 12.63 17.25 10.46
C MET A 205 13.47 16.00 10.19
N LEU A 206 14.77 16.12 10.43
CA LEU A 206 15.70 15.00 10.47
C LEU A 206 15.63 14.34 11.85
N TRP A 207 15.24 13.08 11.87
CA TRP A 207 15.24 12.25 13.06
C TRP A 207 16.13 11.02 12.82
N PRO A 208 17.37 11.04 13.31
CA PRO A 208 18.26 9.88 13.26
C PRO A 208 17.68 8.69 14.03
N GLU A 209 17.57 7.55 13.36
CA GLU A 209 17.05 6.31 13.94
C GLU A 209 18.02 5.18 13.56
N ASP A 210 18.45 4.42 14.56
CA ASP A 210 19.43 3.35 14.42
C ASP A 210 18.77 2.00 14.11
N LYS A 211 17.46 1.86 14.39
CA LYS A 211 16.68 0.68 14.07
C LYS A 211 15.96 0.80 12.73
N GLY A 212 15.82 -0.32 12.05
CA GLY A 212 15.12 -0.42 10.78
C GLY A 212 13.68 -0.94 10.92
N TRP A 213 13.03 -1.08 9.77
CA TRP A 213 11.65 -1.56 9.61
C TRP A 213 11.39 -2.92 10.24
N LYS A 214 12.37 -3.83 10.16
CA LYS A 214 12.23 -5.20 10.67
C LYS A 214 12.32 -5.29 12.19
N ASP A 215 12.90 -4.28 12.83
CA ASP A 215 13.06 -4.27 14.27
C ASP A 215 11.71 -4.10 14.98
N THR A 216 11.55 -4.86 16.06
CA THR A 216 10.42 -4.71 16.98
C THR A 216 10.94 -4.16 18.28
N LEU A 217 10.44 -2.99 18.68
CA LEU A 217 10.90 -2.30 19.87
C LEU A 217 10.38 -2.96 21.14
N THR A 218 11.09 -2.80 22.24
CA THR A 218 10.50 -2.98 23.57
C THR A 218 9.54 -1.83 23.88
N PHE A 219 8.65 -2.01 24.87
CA PHE A 219 7.76 -0.94 25.32
C PHE A 219 8.52 0.30 25.81
N GLU A 220 9.65 0.09 26.51
CA GLU A 220 10.51 1.16 27.00
C GLU A 220 11.14 1.95 25.84
N GLU A 221 11.68 1.25 24.84
CA GLU A 221 12.25 1.87 23.63
C GLU A 221 11.22 2.66 22.82
N ALA A 222 9.99 2.15 22.75
CA ALA A 222 8.87 2.82 22.07
C ALA A 222 8.41 4.08 22.83
N THR A 223 8.35 3.99 24.17
CA THR A 223 8.04 5.14 25.03
C THR A 223 9.14 6.20 24.96
N GLY A 224 10.41 5.79 24.95
CA GLY A 224 11.56 6.68 24.78
C GLY A 224 11.49 7.47 23.47
N ARG A 225 11.13 6.83 22.35
CA ARG A 225 10.90 7.51 21.06
C ARG A 225 9.72 8.47 21.10
N THR A 226 8.64 8.11 21.80
CA THR A 226 7.48 9.00 21.99
C THR A 226 7.87 10.25 22.77
N LEU A 227 8.67 10.11 23.83
CA LEU A 227 9.20 11.23 24.60
C LEU A 227 10.15 12.09 23.75
N GLY A 228 11.06 11.47 23.01
CA GLY A 228 11.97 12.16 22.10
C GLY A 228 11.26 12.98 21.02
N LEU A 229 10.19 12.44 20.40
CA LEU A 229 9.37 13.22 19.46
C LEU A 229 8.75 14.44 20.15
N ASN A 230 8.16 14.24 21.33
CA ASN A 230 7.52 15.31 22.08
C ASN A 230 8.53 16.41 22.47
N GLU A 231 9.78 16.05 22.77
CA GLU A 231 10.85 17.02 23.03
C GLU A 231 11.23 17.80 21.76
N LEU A 232 11.44 17.10 20.65
CA LEU A 232 11.74 17.73 19.35
C LEU A 232 10.63 18.68 18.90
N ILE A 233 9.37 18.32 19.12
CA ILE A 233 8.24 19.17 18.77
C ILE A 233 8.19 20.42 19.64
N LYS A 234 8.54 20.35 20.93
CA LYS A 234 8.64 21.54 21.77
C LYS A 234 9.66 22.55 21.24
N GLU A 235 10.70 22.12 20.53
CA GLU A 235 11.69 23.02 19.90
C GLU A 235 11.06 23.89 18.78
N THR A 236 9.98 23.43 18.16
CA THR A 236 9.26 24.21 17.15
C THR A 236 8.62 25.47 17.75
N LYS A 237 8.32 25.44 19.07
CA LYS A 237 7.63 26.47 19.86
C LYS A 237 6.19 26.73 19.38
N VAL A 238 5.50 25.67 18.99
CA VAL A 238 4.10 25.71 18.54
C VAL A 238 3.23 24.93 19.53
N ALA A 239 1.96 25.31 19.67
CA ALA A 239 0.97 24.55 20.42
C ALA A 239 0.68 23.19 19.76
N THR A 240 0.56 22.17 20.61
CA THR A 240 0.35 20.76 20.25
C THR A 240 -0.35 20.00 21.38
N ASP A 241 -1.02 20.69 22.30
CA ASP A 241 -1.63 20.07 23.47
C ASP A 241 -3.06 19.60 23.22
N GLN A 242 -3.69 20.11 22.15
CA GLN A 242 -5.09 19.86 21.81
C GLN A 242 -5.25 19.55 20.32
N MET A 243 -6.30 18.81 19.98
CA MET A 243 -6.65 18.58 18.58
C MET A 243 -7.12 19.88 17.92
N GLY A 244 -6.61 20.17 16.73
CA GLY A 244 -6.87 21.42 16.01
C GLY A 244 -5.85 22.51 16.32
N ASP A 245 -4.71 22.14 16.90
CA ASP A 245 -3.57 23.03 17.14
C ASP A 245 -2.71 23.17 15.87
N GLU A 246 -1.45 23.58 16.05
CA GLU A 246 -0.51 23.89 14.99
C GLU A 246 0.06 22.63 14.32
N VAL A 247 0.06 21.52 15.05
CA VAL A 247 0.57 20.21 14.59
C VAL A 247 -0.37 19.12 15.10
N ASP A 248 -1.18 18.59 14.20
CA ASP A 248 -2.09 17.46 14.44
C ASP A 248 -1.71 16.23 13.61
N PHE A 249 -0.70 16.33 12.76
CA PHE A 249 -0.32 15.28 11.84
C PHE A 249 1.19 15.10 11.78
N VAL A 250 1.62 13.85 11.77
CA VAL A 250 3.03 13.50 11.62
C VAL A 250 3.16 12.43 10.55
N THR A 251 3.99 12.68 9.55
CA THR A 251 4.30 11.68 8.52
C THR A 251 5.73 11.18 8.72
N ILE A 252 5.91 9.88 8.84
CA ILE A 252 7.23 9.27 8.89
C ILE A 252 7.57 8.72 7.49
N VAL A 253 8.70 9.15 6.94
CA VAL A 253 9.16 8.73 5.61
C VAL A 253 10.45 7.93 5.74
N GLY A 254 10.40 6.69 5.26
CA GLY A 254 11.56 5.82 5.16
C GLY A 254 11.52 4.60 6.08
N ASP A 255 12.70 4.00 6.22
CA ASP A 255 12.94 2.75 6.93
C ASP A 255 13.23 3.01 8.42
N MET A 256 12.17 2.90 9.23
CA MET A 256 12.16 3.08 10.68
C MET A 256 11.26 1.99 11.32
N PRO A 257 11.47 1.61 12.60
CA PRO A 257 10.61 0.66 13.28
C PRO A 257 9.17 1.18 13.34
N TYR A 258 8.20 0.27 13.24
CA TYR A 258 6.77 0.59 13.29
C TYR A 258 5.99 -0.29 14.27
N ARG A 259 6.69 -1.19 14.98
CA ARG A 259 6.12 -2.16 15.91
C ARG A 259 6.84 -2.12 17.26
N TYR A 260 6.09 -2.41 18.31
CA TYR A 260 6.65 -2.64 19.63
C TYR A 260 5.89 -3.75 20.36
N THR A 261 6.56 -4.40 21.31
CA THR A 261 5.99 -5.51 22.09
C THR A 261 5.47 -5.03 23.43
N THR A 262 4.28 -5.51 23.81
CA THR A 262 3.68 -5.42 25.14
C THR A 262 3.37 -6.84 25.67
N PRO A 263 2.97 -7.00 26.94
CA PRO A 263 2.52 -8.30 27.45
C PRO A 263 1.35 -8.92 26.65
N ASP A 264 0.54 -8.09 26.00
CA ASP A 264 -0.63 -8.54 25.21
C ASP A 264 -0.28 -8.88 23.75
N GLY A 265 0.95 -8.60 23.30
CA GLY A 265 1.43 -8.90 21.94
C GLY A 265 2.09 -7.71 21.25
N ILE A 266 2.06 -7.72 19.91
CA ILE A 266 2.67 -6.66 19.09
C ILE A 266 1.65 -5.54 18.86
N ASN A 267 2.07 -4.29 19.11
CA ASN A 267 1.31 -3.07 18.85
C ASN A 267 2.01 -2.16 17.82
N CYS A 268 1.29 -1.17 17.29
CA CYS A 268 1.80 -0.22 16.31
C CYS A 268 2.42 1.01 16.99
N LEU A 269 3.70 1.26 16.71
CA LEU A 269 4.45 2.39 17.28
C LEU A 269 3.81 3.75 16.94
N ASP A 270 3.28 3.89 15.73
CA ASP A 270 2.75 5.14 15.21
C ASP A 270 1.57 5.68 16.01
N ASP A 271 0.69 4.78 16.47
CA ASP A 271 -0.45 5.21 17.29
C ASP A 271 -0.05 5.56 18.73
N LEU A 272 1.08 5.02 19.21
CA LEU A 272 1.67 5.41 20.49
C LEU A 272 2.33 6.78 20.40
N MET A 273 3.10 7.03 19.34
CA MET A 273 3.84 8.28 19.14
C MET A 273 2.94 9.52 19.00
N GLY A 274 1.72 9.36 18.49
CA GLY A 274 0.74 10.46 18.36
C GLY A 274 0.04 10.85 19.66
N ARG A 275 0.55 10.43 20.83
CA ARG A 275 -0.10 10.62 22.12
C ARG A 275 0.81 11.25 23.16
N LEU A 276 0.18 11.97 24.08
CA LEU A 276 0.89 12.52 25.23
C LEU A 276 1.17 11.40 26.23
N PRO A 277 2.32 11.44 26.92
CA PRO A 277 2.62 10.50 28.00
C PRO A 277 1.49 10.49 29.02
N GLU A 278 1.09 9.31 29.46
CA GLU A 278 0.05 9.13 30.46
C GLU A 278 0.51 9.77 31.78
N LYS A 279 -0.22 10.79 32.27
CA LYS A 279 0.11 11.45 33.54
C LYS A 279 -0.53 10.75 34.75
N GLU A 280 -1.65 10.06 34.55
CA GLU A 280 -2.42 9.30 35.55
C GLU A 280 -3.18 8.15 34.86
N LYS A 281 -3.58 7.09 35.61
CA LYS A 281 -4.32 5.91 35.09
C LYS A 281 -5.52 6.35 34.22
N GLY A 282 -5.36 6.38 32.90
CA GLY A 282 -6.30 7.01 32.00
C GLY A 282 -5.94 6.87 30.52
N VAL A 283 -6.85 7.30 29.65
CA VAL A 283 -6.63 7.26 28.20
C VAL A 283 -5.67 8.38 27.81
N ALA A 284 -4.48 8.02 27.32
CA ALA A 284 -3.50 9.00 26.82
C ALA A 284 -4.11 9.83 25.67
N PRO A 285 -4.24 11.16 25.83
CA PRO A 285 -4.86 12.00 24.83
C PRO A 285 -4.02 12.00 23.55
N ARG A 286 -4.71 12.03 22.42
CA ARG A 286 -4.10 12.12 21.09
C ARG A 286 -3.79 13.59 20.80
N TRP A 287 -2.55 13.88 20.46
CA TRP A 287 -2.15 15.20 19.95
C TRP A 287 -1.85 15.16 18.46
N ALA A 288 -1.55 13.98 17.88
CA ALA A 288 -1.38 13.84 16.44
C ALA A 288 -1.88 12.51 15.86
N TYR A 289 -2.17 12.55 14.56
CA TYR A 289 -2.43 11.40 13.70
C TYR A 289 -1.20 11.11 12.86
N LEU A 290 -0.69 9.88 12.97
CA LEU A 290 0.50 9.46 12.24
C LEU A 290 0.15 8.69 10.96
N GLY A 291 0.98 8.88 9.94
CA GLY A 291 1.02 8.07 8.72
C GLY A 291 2.45 7.78 8.28
N ARG A 292 2.62 6.78 7.40
CA ARG A 292 3.94 6.34 6.92
C ARG A 292 4.05 6.25 5.41
N ILE A 293 5.16 6.76 4.87
CA ILE A 293 5.55 6.56 3.47
C ILE A 293 6.72 5.57 3.44
N VAL A 294 6.54 4.45 2.74
CA VAL A 294 7.44 3.28 2.79
C VAL A 294 7.85 2.80 1.40
N GLY A 295 8.83 1.91 1.32
CA GLY A 295 9.28 1.29 0.07
C GLY A 295 10.50 1.97 -0.55
N SER A 296 10.74 1.72 -1.84
CA SER A 296 11.85 2.34 -2.58
C SER A 296 11.61 3.85 -2.79
N MET A 297 12.65 4.60 -3.13
CA MET A 297 12.54 6.04 -3.39
C MET A 297 11.46 6.38 -4.44
N GLU A 298 11.37 5.60 -5.52
CA GLU A 298 10.35 5.76 -6.56
C GLU A 298 8.94 5.55 -5.99
N GLN A 299 8.76 4.51 -5.17
CA GLN A 299 7.48 4.20 -4.54
C GLN A 299 7.09 5.25 -3.49
N GLN A 300 8.06 5.80 -2.74
CA GLN A 300 7.83 6.85 -1.77
C GLN A 300 7.42 8.16 -2.47
N ILE A 301 8.15 8.57 -3.52
CA ILE A 301 7.80 9.73 -4.34
C ILE A 301 6.42 9.55 -4.96
N TYR A 302 6.12 8.38 -5.51
CA TYR A 302 4.80 8.05 -6.02
C TYR A 302 3.71 8.23 -4.98
N GLN A 303 3.89 7.69 -3.77
CA GLN A 303 2.91 7.84 -2.68
C GLN A 303 2.66 9.30 -2.34
N VAL A 304 3.73 10.10 -2.22
CA VAL A 304 3.65 11.53 -1.93
C VAL A 304 2.92 12.28 -3.04
N MET A 305 3.28 12.06 -4.30
CA MET A 305 2.61 12.72 -5.43
C MET A 305 1.15 12.32 -5.50
N CYS A 306 0.82 11.04 -5.30
CA CYS A 306 -0.57 10.59 -5.23
C CYS A 306 -1.35 11.29 -4.11
N GLY A 307 -0.79 11.37 -2.90
CA GLY A 307 -1.43 12.04 -1.77
C GLY A 307 -1.65 13.54 -1.95
N LEU A 308 -0.75 14.21 -2.69
CA LEU A 308 -0.82 15.65 -2.97
C LEU A 308 -1.78 16.00 -4.12
N PHE A 309 -1.83 15.17 -5.17
CA PHE A 309 -2.41 15.57 -6.46
C PHE A 309 -3.60 14.71 -6.92
N LEU A 310 -3.81 13.52 -6.35
CA LEU A 310 -4.89 12.63 -6.76
C LEU A 310 -6.06 12.66 -5.79
N GLN A 311 -7.26 12.63 -6.35
CA GLN A 311 -8.53 12.57 -5.64
C GLN A 311 -9.36 11.43 -6.23
N PRO A 312 -9.71 10.41 -5.42
CA PRO A 312 -10.49 9.29 -5.91
C PRO A 312 -11.88 9.76 -6.34
N THR A 313 -12.40 9.22 -7.44
CA THR A 313 -13.73 9.55 -7.97
C THR A 313 -14.71 8.37 -7.93
N ASP A 314 -14.20 7.18 -7.64
CA ASP A 314 -14.94 5.94 -7.54
C ASP A 314 -14.49 5.16 -6.30
N ALA A 315 -15.37 4.26 -5.87
CA ALA A 315 -15.13 3.42 -4.72
C ALA A 315 -15.66 2.00 -4.94
N THR A 316 -14.87 0.99 -4.58
CA THR A 316 -15.34 -0.39 -4.53
C THR A 316 -15.39 -0.86 -3.09
N LEU A 317 -16.54 -1.40 -2.69
CA LEU A 317 -16.80 -1.88 -1.34
C LEU A 317 -16.97 -3.39 -1.38
N PHE A 318 -16.17 -4.11 -0.59
CA PHE A 318 -16.20 -5.57 -0.50
C PHE A 318 -16.43 -6.01 0.94
N ASN A 319 -17.48 -6.81 1.18
CA ASN A 319 -17.76 -7.38 2.50
C ASN A 319 -17.65 -8.90 2.46
N GLY A 320 -16.55 -9.45 2.97
CA GLY A 320 -16.32 -10.89 3.10
C GLY A 320 -16.98 -11.54 4.30
N TYR A 321 -17.58 -10.77 5.22
CA TYR A 321 -18.29 -11.31 6.38
C TYR A 321 -19.68 -11.83 6.03
N ASP A 322 -20.15 -12.82 6.79
CA ASP A 322 -21.49 -13.36 6.65
C ASP A 322 -22.53 -12.32 7.13
N PRO A 323 -23.44 -11.84 6.26
CA PRO A 323 -24.47 -10.89 6.65
C PRO A 323 -25.48 -11.45 7.67
N GLY A 324 -25.57 -12.78 7.81
CA GLY A 324 -26.43 -13.43 8.80
C GLY A 324 -25.88 -13.41 10.23
N ASP A 325 -24.59 -13.11 10.41
CA ASP A 325 -23.95 -13.10 11.73
C ASP A 325 -24.08 -11.71 12.38
N ALA A 326 -24.83 -11.66 13.48
CA ALA A 326 -25.11 -10.44 14.23
C ALA A 326 -23.83 -9.68 14.66
N ARG A 327 -22.71 -10.39 14.86
CA ARG A 327 -21.42 -9.79 15.26
C ARG A 327 -20.86 -8.85 14.19
N PHE A 328 -21.19 -9.07 12.92
CA PHE A 328 -20.66 -8.30 11.78
C PHE A 328 -21.63 -7.26 11.24
N GLN A 329 -22.87 -7.19 11.74
CA GLN A 329 -23.90 -6.29 11.21
C GLN A 329 -23.48 -4.81 11.25
N GLY A 330 -22.81 -4.38 12.32
CA GLY A 330 -22.29 -3.01 12.46
C GLY A 330 -21.17 -2.65 11.48
N TYR A 331 -20.67 -3.61 10.70
CA TYR A 331 -19.63 -3.44 9.68
C TYR A 331 -20.15 -3.65 8.26
N SER A 332 -21.47 -3.65 8.09
CA SER A 332 -22.08 -3.67 6.75
C SER A 332 -21.58 -2.50 5.89
N GLN A 333 -21.39 -2.76 4.59
CA GLN A 333 -20.94 -1.77 3.62
C GLN A 333 -22.09 -0.90 3.06
N SER A 334 -23.35 -1.25 3.34
CA SER A 334 -24.50 -0.58 2.73
C SER A 334 -24.59 0.90 3.09
N GLY A 335 -24.30 1.26 4.36
CA GLY A 335 -24.28 2.66 4.80
C GLY A 335 -23.18 3.47 4.12
N ALA A 336 -21.98 2.90 4.02
CA ALA A 336 -20.85 3.51 3.32
C ALA A 336 -21.16 3.71 1.82
N ASN A 337 -21.72 2.71 1.17
CA ASN A 337 -22.10 2.78 -0.24
C ASN A 337 -23.10 3.91 -0.50
N ALA A 338 -24.16 3.99 0.30
CA ALA A 338 -25.18 5.04 0.19
C ALA A 338 -24.56 6.43 0.40
N ARG A 339 -23.74 6.59 1.45
CA ARG A 339 -23.11 7.88 1.78
C ARG A 339 -22.13 8.34 0.70
N LEU A 340 -21.26 7.46 0.22
CA LEU A 340 -20.29 7.79 -0.84
C LEU A 340 -21.01 8.13 -2.16
N THR A 341 -22.07 7.40 -2.50
CA THR A 341 -22.92 7.71 -3.67
C THR A 341 -23.52 9.10 -3.54
N GLN A 342 -24.11 9.42 -2.38
CA GLN A 342 -24.65 10.75 -2.09
C GLN A 342 -23.58 11.84 -2.17
N PHE A 343 -22.36 11.53 -1.75
CA PHE A 343 -21.22 12.45 -1.82
C PHE A 343 -20.71 12.65 -3.26
N GLY A 344 -21.12 11.81 -4.22
CA GLY A 344 -20.84 11.95 -5.66
C GLY A 344 -19.92 10.86 -6.24
N PHE A 345 -19.53 9.85 -5.45
CA PHE A 345 -18.71 8.75 -5.94
C PHE A 345 -19.47 7.85 -6.89
N LYS A 346 -18.80 7.34 -7.92
CA LYS A 346 -19.24 6.13 -8.60
C LYS A 346 -18.90 4.93 -7.72
N THR A 347 -19.90 4.31 -7.10
CA THR A 347 -19.67 3.18 -6.19
C THR A 347 -20.01 1.83 -6.82
N GLU A 348 -19.24 0.80 -6.44
CA GLU A 348 -19.55 -0.59 -6.70
C GLU A 348 -19.50 -1.37 -5.38
N GLN A 349 -20.62 -1.98 -4.99
CA GLN A 349 -20.66 -2.89 -3.85
C GLN A 349 -20.64 -4.35 -4.36
N VAL A 350 -19.55 -5.07 -4.08
CA VAL A 350 -19.39 -6.46 -4.52
C VAL A 350 -20.30 -7.36 -3.70
N GLY A 351 -21.31 -7.95 -4.35
CA GLY A 351 -22.33 -8.78 -3.69
C GLY A 351 -21.79 -10.10 -3.09
N MET A 352 -22.45 -10.61 -2.05
CA MET A 352 -22.21 -11.90 -1.39
C MET A 352 -20.80 -12.23 -0.86
N GLY A 353 -19.82 -11.34 -1.01
CA GLY A 353 -18.52 -11.46 -0.33
C GLY A 353 -17.72 -12.71 -0.62
N SER A 354 -17.86 -13.32 -1.80
CA SER A 354 -17.20 -14.59 -2.13
C SER A 354 -15.86 -14.38 -2.83
N LEU A 355 -14.99 -15.39 -2.79
CA LEU A 355 -13.71 -15.35 -3.51
C LEU A 355 -13.91 -15.18 -5.03
N GLY A 356 -14.89 -15.88 -5.62
CA GLY A 356 -15.19 -15.72 -7.05
C GLY A 356 -15.67 -14.30 -7.40
N ASN A 357 -16.43 -13.66 -6.51
CA ASN A 357 -16.86 -12.27 -6.72
C ASN A 357 -15.72 -11.28 -6.50
N TRP A 358 -14.81 -11.55 -5.55
CA TRP A 358 -13.56 -10.79 -5.41
C TRP A 358 -12.75 -10.84 -6.72
N GLN A 359 -12.49 -12.04 -7.22
CA GLN A 359 -11.70 -12.22 -8.43
C GLN A 359 -12.34 -11.55 -9.65
N LYS A 360 -13.67 -11.67 -9.80
CA LYS A 360 -14.41 -10.99 -10.87
C LYS A 360 -14.35 -9.46 -10.77
N ALA A 361 -14.40 -8.91 -9.56
CA ALA A 361 -14.39 -7.46 -9.35
C ALA A 361 -12.98 -6.85 -9.53
N PHE A 362 -11.95 -7.58 -9.10
CA PHE A 362 -10.61 -7.02 -8.94
C PHE A 362 -9.57 -7.53 -9.95
N LEU A 363 -9.66 -8.76 -10.45
CA LEU A 363 -8.63 -9.32 -11.32
C LEU A 363 -8.87 -9.02 -12.81
N PRO A 364 -7.79 -8.80 -13.60
CA PRO A 364 -6.38 -8.78 -13.19
C PRO A 364 -5.96 -7.44 -12.56
N LYS A 365 -6.82 -6.42 -12.64
CA LYS A 365 -6.48 -5.04 -12.34
C LYS A 365 -7.59 -4.33 -11.54
N ASN A 366 -7.23 -3.69 -10.43
CA ASN A 366 -8.08 -2.71 -9.75
C ASN A 366 -7.98 -1.34 -10.43
N SER A 367 -9.14 -0.72 -10.67
CA SER A 367 -9.25 0.64 -11.19
C SER A 367 -9.92 1.62 -10.23
N ALA A 368 -10.48 1.15 -9.10
CA ALA A 368 -11.12 2.02 -8.13
C ALA A 368 -10.08 2.77 -7.28
N GLY A 369 -10.29 4.07 -7.11
CA GLY A 369 -9.42 4.95 -6.34
C GLY A 369 -9.62 4.85 -4.81
N LEU A 370 -10.77 4.35 -4.35
CA LEU A 370 -11.04 4.05 -2.94
C LEU A 370 -11.55 2.62 -2.77
N LEU A 371 -10.94 1.87 -1.87
CA LEU A 371 -11.37 0.51 -1.51
C LEU A 371 -11.76 0.44 -0.04
N ILE A 372 -12.93 -0.10 0.26
CA ILE A 372 -13.36 -0.43 1.62
C ILE A 372 -13.62 -1.92 1.71
N ILE A 373 -12.79 -2.64 2.45
CA ILE A 373 -12.73 -4.11 2.44
C ILE A 373 -12.90 -4.66 3.85
N ASN A 374 -13.79 -5.63 4.02
CA ASN A 374 -13.86 -6.45 5.23
C ASN A 374 -13.52 -7.89 4.91
N THR A 375 -12.53 -8.46 5.59
CA THR A 375 -12.17 -9.88 5.51
C THR A 375 -11.60 -10.34 6.87
N SER A 376 -11.20 -11.60 6.99
CA SER A 376 -10.42 -12.10 8.13
C SER A 376 -9.30 -13.01 7.63
N GLY A 377 -8.26 -13.29 8.41
CA GLY A 377 -7.16 -14.12 7.94
C GLY A 377 -5.83 -13.82 8.61
N ASN A 378 -4.76 -13.94 7.82
CA ASN A 378 -3.38 -13.85 8.26
C ASN A 378 -2.60 -12.94 7.27
N PRO A 379 -1.29 -12.67 7.50
CA PRO A 379 -0.54 -11.75 6.66
C PRO A 379 -0.62 -12.03 5.16
N SER A 380 -0.71 -13.31 4.76
CA SER A 380 -0.60 -13.76 3.37
C SER A 380 -1.92 -14.29 2.76
N SER A 381 -3.01 -14.36 3.53
CA SER A 381 -4.28 -14.90 3.03
C SER A 381 -5.50 -14.32 3.73
N PHE A 382 -6.64 -14.33 3.03
CA PHE A 382 -7.90 -13.84 3.54
C PHE A 382 -9.05 -14.82 3.32
N ASN A 383 -9.83 -15.05 4.37
CA ASN A 383 -11.01 -15.90 4.40
C ASN A 383 -12.22 -15.09 3.93
N VAL A 384 -12.94 -15.65 2.97
CA VAL A 384 -14.17 -15.11 2.39
C VAL A 384 -15.13 -16.25 2.11
N ARG A 385 -16.36 -15.95 1.69
CA ARG A 385 -17.30 -17.02 1.32
C ARG A 385 -16.75 -17.81 0.12
N GLY A 386 -16.84 -19.14 0.19
CA GLY A 386 -16.44 -20.02 -0.91
C GLY A 386 -14.94 -20.26 -1.04
N GLY A 387 -14.10 -19.79 -0.10
CA GLY A 387 -12.68 -20.15 -0.04
C GLY A 387 -11.80 -19.08 0.59
N ASN A 388 -10.50 -19.34 0.60
CA ASN A 388 -9.50 -18.39 1.06
C ASN A 388 -8.81 -17.77 -0.15
N GLY A 389 -8.82 -16.45 -0.24
CA GLY A 389 -7.93 -15.71 -1.12
C GLY A 389 -6.54 -15.59 -0.51
N THR A 390 -5.59 -15.21 -1.34
CA THR A 390 -4.16 -15.09 -1.02
C THR A 390 -3.66 -13.73 -1.49
N THR A 391 -2.40 -13.39 -1.22
CA THR A 391 -1.81 -12.16 -1.75
C THR A 391 -1.73 -12.15 -3.28
N TRP A 392 -1.82 -13.28 -3.96
CA TRP A 392 -1.91 -13.31 -5.43
C TRP A 392 -3.31 -12.97 -5.98
N ASP A 393 -4.34 -12.98 -5.13
CA ASP A 393 -5.66 -12.43 -5.47
C ASP A 393 -5.69 -10.89 -5.38
N ILE A 394 -4.63 -10.25 -4.88
CA ILE A 394 -4.51 -8.78 -4.88
C ILE A 394 -4.06 -8.33 -6.26
N PRO A 395 -4.88 -7.51 -6.96
CA PRO A 395 -4.65 -7.19 -8.35
C PRO A 395 -3.50 -6.21 -8.55
N TRP A 396 -3.08 -6.09 -9.81
CA TRP A 396 -2.36 -4.90 -10.25
C TRP A 396 -3.25 -3.67 -10.04
N THR A 397 -2.73 -2.59 -9.48
CA THR A 397 -3.60 -1.54 -8.92
C THR A 397 -3.28 -0.17 -9.50
N ASP A 398 -4.28 0.50 -10.06
CA ASP A 398 -4.22 1.96 -10.28
C ASP A 398 -4.11 2.69 -8.93
N PRO A 399 -3.68 3.96 -8.89
CA PRO A 399 -3.52 4.67 -7.62
C PRO A 399 -4.77 4.58 -6.74
N ALA A 400 -4.68 3.90 -5.60
CA ALA A 400 -5.81 3.66 -4.71
C ALA A 400 -5.48 3.91 -3.24
N ARG A 401 -6.51 4.30 -2.48
CA ARG A 401 -6.54 4.32 -1.01
C ARG A 401 -7.35 3.14 -0.51
N ILE A 402 -6.85 2.45 0.51
CA ILE A 402 -7.43 1.19 0.97
C ILE A 402 -7.71 1.27 2.47
N HIS A 403 -8.97 1.10 2.83
CA HIS A 403 -9.36 0.74 4.18
C HIS A 403 -9.66 -0.74 4.24
N ILE A 404 -8.95 -1.49 5.08
CA ILE A 404 -9.21 -2.91 5.25
C ILE A 404 -9.35 -3.32 6.72
N ILE A 405 -10.50 -3.91 7.03
CA ILE A 405 -10.73 -4.63 8.27
C ILE A 405 -10.24 -6.06 8.05
N HIS A 406 -9.06 -6.38 8.56
CA HIS A 406 -8.44 -7.69 8.44
C HIS A 406 -7.30 -7.87 9.45
N SER A 407 -7.22 -9.04 10.08
CA SER A 407 -6.16 -9.37 11.03
C SER A 407 -4.81 -9.50 10.34
N PHE A 408 -3.75 -8.92 10.91
CA PHE A 408 -2.39 -9.00 10.33
C PHE A 408 -2.23 -8.45 8.91
N SER A 409 -3.20 -7.69 8.39
CA SER A 409 -3.18 -7.21 7.01
C SER A 409 -1.96 -6.35 6.68
N ALA A 410 -1.42 -5.67 7.69
CA ALA A 410 -0.23 -4.83 7.67
C ALA A 410 0.93 -5.39 8.50
N ALA A 411 1.01 -6.72 8.64
CA ALA A 411 2.06 -7.37 9.45
C ALA A 411 3.48 -7.16 8.91
N ASP A 412 3.65 -6.94 7.59
CA ASP A 412 4.88 -6.42 6.99
C ASP A 412 4.58 -5.74 5.63
N ALA A 413 4.42 -4.41 5.64
CA ALA A 413 4.11 -3.64 4.44
C ALA A 413 5.28 -3.48 3.44
N GLN A 414 6.49 -3.94 3.76
CA GLN A 414 7.60 -3.99 2.80
C GLN A 414 7.75 -5.37 2.13
N ASP A 415 7.08 -6.40 2.65
CA ASP A 415 7.06 -7.72 2.06
C ASP A 415 5.91 -7.86 1.04
N PRO A 416 6.19 -8.00 -0.26
CA PRO A 416 5.16 -8.17 -1.28
C PRO A 416 4.35 -9.47 -1.16
N TYR A 417 4.70 -10.37 -0.25
CA TYR A 417 3.93 -11.59 0.05
C TYR A 417 2.97 -11.42 1.23
N THR A 418 2.84 -10.22 1.80
CA THR A 418 1.76 -9.85 2.71
C THR A 418 0.68 -9.00 2.01
N ILE A 419 -0.50 -8.90 2.61
CA ILE A 419 -1.64 -8.17 2.04
C ILE A 419 -1.29 -6.69 1.81
N ALA A 420 -0.85 -5.97 2.84
CA ALA A 420 -0.47 -4.55 2.69
C ALA A 420 0.69 -4.38 1.73
N GLY A 421 1.74 -5.20 1.86
CA GLY A 421 2.91 -5.07 1.01
C GLY A 421 2.57 -5.29 -0.46
N ARG A 422 1.73 -6.28 -0.77
CA ARG A 422 1.26 -6.52 -2.14
C ARG A 422 0.44 -5.38 -2.70
N TRP A 423 -0.51 -4.82 -1.93
CA TRP A 423 -1.28 -3.66 -2.37
C TRP A 423 -0.38 -2.44 -2.64
N LEU A 424 0.55 -2.14 -1.74
CA LEU A 424 1.45 -0.99 -1.86
C LEU A 424 2.39 -1.13 -3.06
N VAL A 425 3.03 -2.30 -3.24
CA VAL A 425 3.90 -2.49 -4.41
C VAL A 425 3.10 -2.50 -5.71
N ASN A 426 1.84 -2.95 -5.68
CA ASN A 426 0.97 -2.96 -6.86
C ASN A 426 0.36 -1.60 -7.20
N GLY A 427 0.52 -0.56 -6.38
CA GLY A 427 0.13 0.82 -6.71
C GLY A 427 -0.78 1.52 -5.70
N ALA A 428 -1.18 0.87 -4.61
CA ALA A 428 -1.84 1.58 -3.52
C ALA A 428 -0.89 2.64 -2.94
N TYR A 429 -1.43 3.83 -2.66
CA TYR A 429 -0.67 4.92 -2.06
C TYR A 429 -1.18 5.34 -0.67
N GLY A 430 -2.33 4.83 -0.28
CA GLY A 430 -2.86 4.94 1.07
C GLY A 430 -3.38 3.58 1.51
N TYR A 431 -3.10 3.19 2.75
CA TYR A 431 -3.54 1.91 3.30
C TYR A 431 -3.79 2.03 4.80
N PHE A 432 -4.90 1.48 5.28
CA PHE A 432 -5.19 1.32 6.70
C PHE A 432 -5.47 -0.13 7.01
N GLY A 433 -4.79 -0.68 8.01
CA GLY A 433 -4.92 -2.07 8.40
C GLY A 433 -4.26 -2.38 9.74
N SER A 434 -3.99 -3.66 10.02
CA SER A 434 -3.51 -4.12 11.32
C SER A 434 -2.16 -4.81 11.26
N VAL A 435 -1.21 -4.40 12.10
CA VAL A 435 0.15 -5.00 12.20
C VAL A 435 0.16 -6.33 12.95
N HIS A 436 -0.90 -6.62 13.70
CA HIS A 436 -1.09 -7.85 14.47
C HIS A 436 -2.59 -8.22 14.49
N GLU A 437 -3.03 -9.23 15.24
CA GLU A 437 -4.45 -9.58 15.41
C GLU A 437 -5.23 -8.50 16.17
N PRO A 438 -6.18 -7.77 15.57
CA PRO A 438 -7.00 -6.78 16.28
C PRO A 438 -8.33 -7.38 16.75
N TYR A 439 -8.99 -6.73 17.71
CA TYR A 439 -10.43 -6.91 17.86
C TYR A 439 -11.17 -6.22 16.72
N LEU A 440 -12.29 -6.78 16.27
CA LEU A 440 -13.10 -6.16 15.23
C LEU A 440 -13.53 -4.74 15.61
N GLN A 441 -13.89 -4.54 16.89
CA GLN A 441 -14.29 -3.25 17.44
C GLN A 441 -13.19 -2.20 17.47
N ALA A 442 -11.94 -2.55 17.12
CA ALA A 442 -10.85 -1.58 17.00
C ALA A 442 -10.93 -0.76 15.70
N PHE A 443 -11.63 -1.26 14.69
CA PHE A 443 -11.86 -0.53 13.44
C PHE A 443 -13.08 0.37 13.56
N ARG A 444 -13.05 1.51 12.87
CA ARG A 444 -14.27 2.27 12.62
C ARG A 444 -15.15 1.52 11.62
N SER A 445 -16.46 1.66 11.76
CA SER A 445 -17.40 1.08 10.81
C SER A 445 -17.24 1.75 9.43
N PRO A 446 -17.48 1.03 8.33
CA PRO A 446 -17.45 1.60 6.98
C PRO A 446 -18.32 2.86 6.83
N GLY A 447 -19.52 2.86 7.45
CA GLY A 447 -20.44 4.00 7.40
C GLY A 447 -19.82 5.25 8.04
N LEU A 448 -19.23 5.11 9.23
CA LEU A 448 -18.59 6.23 9.93
C LEU A 448 -17.39 6.79 9.16
N ILE A 449 -16.63 5.93 8.49
CA ILE A 449 -15.53 6.36 7.63
C ILE A 449 -16.06 7.15 6.43
N ALA A 450 -17.08 6.65 5.75
CA ALA A 450 -17.70 7.35 4.63
C ALA A 450 -18.26 8.72 5.06
N ASP A 451 -18.87 8.82 6.24
CA ASP A 451 -19.30 10.09 6.82
C ASP A 451 -18.12 11.03 7.08
N ALA A 452 -17.07 10.56 7.77
CA ALA A 452 -15.89 11.36 8.07
C ALA A 452 -15.23 11.91 6.78
N LEU A 453 -15.07 11.06 5.76
CA LEU A 453 -14.52 11.47 4.47
C LEU A 453 -15.41 12.51 3.77
N ALA A 454 -16.73 12.31 3.78
CA ALA A 454 -17.67 13.25 3.20
C ALA A 454 -17.70 14.61 3.94
N GLU A 455 -17.43 14.63 5.24
CA GLU A 455 -17.26 15.85 6.04
C GLU A 455 -15.86 16.48 5.89
N GLY A 456 -14.98 15.89 5.06
CA GLY A 456 -13.65 16.42 4.75
C GLY A 456 -12.60 16.13 5.82
N TYR A 457 -12.80 15.10 6.65
CA TYR A 457 -11.79 14.67 7.61
C TYR A 457 -10.55 14.15 6.86
N PRO A 458 -9.33 14.49 7.33
CA PRO A 458 -8.13 13.86 6.81
C PRO A 458 -8.13 12.35 7.05
N TRP A 459 -7.49 11.60 6.15
CA TRP A 459 -7.54 10.15 6.08
C TRP A 459 -7.25 9.47 7.43
N ALA A 460 -6.15 9.83 8.08
CA ALA A 460 -5.79 9.22 9.35
C ALA A 460 -6.81 9.53 10.47
N ALA A 461 -7.36 10.74 10.49
CA ALA A 461 -8.41 11.14 11.43
C ALA A 461 -9.76 10.47 11.13
N ALA A 462 -10.04 10.13 9.87
CA ALA A 462 -11.25 9.42 9.47
C ALA A 462 -11.25 7.95 9.91
N VAL A 463 -10.08 7.27 9.85
CA VAL A 463 -9.98 5.82 10.13
C VAL A 463 -9.61 5.48 11.57
N ARG A 464 -8.95 6.39 12.31
CA ARG A 464 -8.50 6.15 13.69
C ARG A 464 -9.55 6.50 14.71
N GLN A 465 -9.75 5.61 15.69
CA GLN A 465 -10.68 5.85 16.79
C GLN A 465 -10.26 7.00 17.72
N THR A 466 -11.27 7.65 18.30
CA THR A 466 -11.14 8.75 19.24
C THR A 466 -10.92 8.25 20.67
N PRO A 467 -9.86 8.72 21.36
CA PRO A 467 -9.61 8.46 22.79
C PRO A 467 -10.82 8.75 23.69
N GLY A 468 -11.21 7.80 24.54
CA GLY A 468 -12.26 7.99 25.56
C GLY A 468 -13.70 8.04 25.05
N ARG A 469 -13.92 8.00 23.72
CA ARG A 469 -15.25 7.91 23.09
C ARG A 469 -15.50 6.54 22.48
N GLU A 470 -14.45 5.98 21.87
CA GLU A 470 -14.47 4.67 21.25
C GLU A 470 -13.59 3.68 22.06
N PRO A 471 -13.91 2.38 22.07
CA PRO A 471 -13.36 1.40 23.01
C PRO A 471 -11.88 1.10 22.76
N PHE A 472 -11.40 1.32 21.54
CA PHE A 472 -10.00 1.19 21.15
C PHE A 472 -9.42 2.54 20.73
N GLY A 473 -9.87 3.62 21.37
CA GLY A 473 -9.27 4.94 21.25
C GLY A 473 -7.84 5.04 21.81
N ASN A 474 -7.26 3.97 22.39
CA ASN A 474 -5.89 3.86 22.95
C ASN A 474 -4.88 3.30 21.93
N PRO A 475 -3.54 3.41 22.17
CA PRO A 475 -2.52 2.77 21.33
C PRO A 475 -2.87 1.32 21.04
N TRP A 476 -2.99 0.99 19.76
CA TRP A 476 -3.37 -0.36 19.34
C TRP A 476 -2.56 -0.85 18.14
N ARG A 477 -3.06 -1.90 17.51
CA ARG A 477 -2.43 -2.69 16.44
C ARG A 477 -2.67 -2.12 15.04
N LEU A 478 -3.34 -0.97 14.91
CA LEU A 478 -3.71 -0.41 13.62
C LEU A 478 -2.65 0.57 13.11
N ILE A 479 -2.49 0.67 11.80
CA ILE A 479 -1.49 1.53 11.13
C ILE A 479 -2.07 2.22 9.90
N VAL A 480 -1.56 3.42 9.60
CA VAL A 480 -1.84 4.19 8.38
C VAL A 480 -0.56 4.28 7.56
N PHE A 481 -0.60 3.78 6.32
CA PHE A 481 0.37 4.09 5.27
C PHE A 481 -0.19 5.14 4.32
N GLY A 482 0.69 5.97 3.76
CA GLY A 482 0.35 7.17 3.02
C GLY A 482 0.46 8.45 3.86
N ASP A 483 0.17 9.58 3.21
CA ASP A 483 0.05 10.87 3.86
C ASP A 483 -1.20 10.91 4.77
N PRO A 484 -1.07 11.10 6.10
CA PRO A 484 -2.20 11.10 7.02
C PRO A 484 -3.17 12.26 6.75
N MET A 485 -2.73 13.30 6.04
CA MET A 485 -3.48 14.50 5.71
C MET A 485 -4.27 14.42 4.40
N MET A 486 -4.22 13.28 3.70
CA MET A 486 -5.02 13.07 2.49
C MET A 486 -6.50 13.27 2.78
N THR A 487 -7.14 14.20 2.08
CA THR A 487 -8.60 14.39 2.12
C THR A 487 -9.25 13.82 0.87
N VAL A 488 -10.56 13.65 0.93
CA VAL A 488 -11.37 13.27 -0.23
C VAL A 488 -12.20 14.48 -0.65
N ALA A 489 -12.01 14.94 -1.87
CA ALA A 489 -12.87 15.95 -2.49
C ALA A 489 -14.12 15.28 -3.10
N ARG A 490 -15.21 16.04 -3.22
CA ARG A 490 -16.37 15.59 -3.99
C ARG A 490 -15.96 15.40 -5.45
N PRO A 491 -16.34 14.30 -6.12
CA PRO A 491 -16.01 14.09 -7.53
C PRO A 491 -16.53 15.24 -8.39
N GLY A 492 -15.63 15.82 -9.19
CA GLY A 492 -15.89 17.04 -9.97
C GLY A 492 -15.27 18.29 -9.37
N ASP A 493 -15.04 18.34 -8.05
CA ASP A 493 -14.47 19.51 -7.35
C ASP A 493 -12.93 19.53 -7.43
N ARG A 494 -12.35 19.08 -8.54
CA ARG A 494 -10.90 19.11 -8.74
C ARG A 494 -10.41 20.56 -8.79
N PRO A 495 -9.32 20.91 -8.08
CA PRO A 495 -8.75 22.25 -8.18
C PRO A 495 -8.47 22.62 -9.64
N ALA A 496 -8.80 23.85 -10.01
CA ALA A 496 -8.49 24.36 -11.34
C ALA A 496 -6.98 24.27 -11.59
N ARG A 497 -6.60 23.72 -12.74
CA ARG A 497 -5.20 23.61 -13.14
C ARG A 497 -4.79 24.77 -14.03
N THR A 498 -3.54 25.18 -13.93
CA THR A 498 -2.96 26.26 -14.71
C THR A 498 -1.84 25.76 -15.63
N THR A 499 -1.31 26.65 -16.46
CA THR A 499 -0.04 26.45 -17.19
C THR A 499 0.99 27.45 -16.68
N LEU A 500 2.27 27.13 -16.86
CA LEU A 500 3.38 28.05 -16.59
C LEU A 500 4.28 28.15 -17.84
N PRO A 501 4.68 29.36 -18.28
CA PRO A 501 5.50 29.55 -19.48
C PRO A 501 6.85 28.83 -19.43
N MET A 502 7.43 28.61 -18.25
CA MET A 502 8.73 27.94 -18.12
C MET A 502 8.73 26.55 -18.78
N PHE A 503 7.60 25.85 -18.78
CA PHE A 503 7.47 24.52 -19.37
C PHE A 503 7.47 24.51 -20.89
N ASP A 504 7.32 25.66 -21.55
CA ASP A 504 7.38 25.74 -23.02
C ASP A 504 8.81 25.49 -23.53
N SER A 505 9.80 25.82 -22.70
CA SER A 505 11.22 25.55 -22.99
C SER A 505 11.69 24.14 -22.61
N TRP A 506 10.89 23.38 -21.85
CA TRP A 506 11.30 22.07 -21.36
C TRP A 506 10.98 20.98 -22.39
N PRO A 507 11.88 19.98 -22.57
CA PRO A 507 11.62 18.83 -23.42
C PRO A 507 10.29 18.17 -23.05
N ALA A 508 9.37 18.11 -24.02
CA ALA A 508 8.04 17.57 -23.85
C ALA A 508 7.94 16.19 -24.49
N PHE A 509 7.19 15.29 -23.86
CA PHE A 509 6.74 14.10 -24.55
C PHE A 509 5.56 14.46 -25.44
N ALA A 510 5.66 14.09 -26.71
CA ALA A 510 4.61 14.28 -27.68
C ALA A 510 4.35 12.97 -28.41
N PHE A 511 3.19 12.92 -29.04
CA PHE A 511 2.88 11.86 -29.97
C PHE A 511 3.89 11.86 -31.12
N GLU A 512 4.35 10.67 -31.49
CA GLU A 512 5.27 10.48 -32.61
C GLU A 512 4.75 9.37 -33.52
N PRO A 513 4.91 9.50 -34.85
CA PRO A 513 4.55 8.44 -35.78
C PRO A 513 5.33 7.16 -35.47
N ILE A 514 4.72 6.00 -35.75
CA ILE A 514 5.38 4.70 -35.57
C ILE A 514 6.68 4.68 -36.39
N PRO A 515 7.83 4.38 -35.78
CA PRO A 515 9.09 4.33 -36.49
C PRO A 515 9.08 3.20 -37.54
N PRO A 516 9.68 3.39 -38.73
CA PRO A 516 9.86 2.34 -39.71
C PRO A 516 10.49 1.06 -39.13
N ASN A 517 10.14 -0.11 -39.67
CA ASN A 517 10.59 -1.40 -39.15
C ASN A 517 12.13 -1.57 -39.20
N ASP A 518 12.79 -0.91 -40.14
CA ASP A 518 14.25 -0.86 -40.35
C ASP A 518 14.96 0.18 -39.46
N SER A 519 14.23 0.94 -38.64
CA SER A 519 14.82 1.83 -37.65
C SER A 519 15.64 1.07 -36.60
N ALA A 520 16.70 1.70 -36.09
CA ALA A 520 17.56 1.12 -35.06
C ALA A 520 16.74 0.64 -33.84
N PRO A 521 17.02 -0.56 -33.27
CA PRO A 521 16.26 -1.11 -32.14
C PRO A 521 16.13 -0.16 -30.95
N LEU A 522 17.19 0.57 -30.62
CA LEU A 522 17.18 1.55 -29.52
C LEU A 522 16.23 2.72 -29.81
N ALA A 523 16.15 3.20 -31.06
CA ALA A 523 15.24 4.27 -31.44
C ALA A 523 13.78 3.82 -31.34
N ARG A 524 13.49 2.60 -31.80
CA ARG A 524 12.17 1.96 -31.68
C ARG A 524 11.79 1.76 -30.22
N PHE A 525 12.72 1.30 -29.38
CA PHE A 525 12.49 1.14 -27.94
C PHE A 525 12.21 2.48 -27.25
N ALA A 526 13.02 3.50 -27.54
CA ALA A 526 12.81 4.84 -26.99
C ALA A 526 11.46 5.43 -27.41
N TRP A 527 11.03 5.18 -28.65
CA TRP A 527 9.68 5.52 -29.12
C TRP A 527 8.61 4.80 -28.28
N CYS A 528 8.73 3.49 -28.04
CA CYS A 528 7.77 2.75 -27.21
C CYS A 528 7.61 3.34 -25.81
N VAL A 529 8.72 3.69 -25.14
CA VAL A 529 8.69 4.32 -23.81
C VAL A 529 7.96 5.67 -23.86
N ARG A 530 8.27 6.53 -24.83
CA ARG A 530 7.62 7.84 -24.98
C ARG A 530 6.13 7.71 -25.28
N GLN A 531 5.75 6.85 -26.21
CA GLN A 531 4.35 6.68 -26.58
C GLN A 531 3.53 6.03 -25.47
N TYR A 532 4.11 5.15 -24.66
CA TYR A 532 3.42 4.59 -23.50
C TYR A 532 3.07 5.68 -22.46
N LEU A 533 4.00 6.60 -22.20
CA LEU A 533 3.76 7.75 -21.32
C LEU A 533 2.69 8.69 -21.90
N VAL A 534 2.78 9.03 -23.19
CA VAL A 534 1.82 9.91 -23.86
C VAL A 534 0.43 9.28 -23.87
N TRP A 535 0.31 8.01 -24.21
CA TRP A 535 -0.96 7.27 -24.16
C TRP A 535 -1.60 7.33 -22.77
N SER A 536 -0.79 7.21 -21.72
CA SER A 536 -1.27 7.26 -20.34
C SER A 536 -1.94 8.58 -19.98
N THR A 537 -1.72 9.67 -20.71
CA THR A 537 -2.43 10.94 -20.48
C THR A 537 -3.92 10.89 -20.85
N GLY A 538 -4.31 9.93 -21.72
CA GLY A 538 -5.65 9.88 -22.32
C GLY A 538 -5.87 10.86 -23.49
N ALA A 539 -4.81 11.51 -24.01
CA ALA A 539 -4.92 12.57 -25.01
C ALA A 539 -5.30 12.11 -26.43
N ASP A 540 -5.10 10.84 -26.81
CA ASP A 540 -5.44 10.33 -28.15
C ASP A 540 -6.08 8.92 -28.07
N PRO A 541 -7.37 8.77 -28.41
CA PRO A 541 -8.04 7.47 -28.44
C PRO A 541 -7.65 6.61 -29.65
N HIS A 542 -7.03 7.17 -30.68
CA HIS A 542 -6.77 6.47 -31.95
C HIS A 542 -5.52 5.60 -31.93
N GLN A 543 -4.55 5.88 -31.05
CA GLN A 543 -3.44 4.96 -30.80
C GLN A 543 -3.72 4.07 -29.58
N SER A 544 -3.88 2.78 -29.87
CA SER A 544 -4.05 1.75 -28.85
C SER A 544 -2.69 1.34 -28.28
N PRO A 545 -2.61 0.98 -26.98
CA PRO A 545 -1.48 0.25 -26.39
C PRO A 545 -1.02 -0.95 -27.22
N LYS A 546 -1.91 -1.53 -28.02
CA LYS A 546 -1.62 -2.63 -28.94
C LYS A 546 -0.55 -2.27 -29.97
N SER A 547 -0.50 -1.02 -30.44
CA SER A 547 0.52 -0.56 -31.41
C SER A 547 1.89 -0.49 -30.75
N VAL A 548 1.98 0.11 -29.55
CA VAL A 548 3.21 0.14 -28.75
C VAL A 548 3.69 -1.27 -28.43
N LEU A 549 2.76 -2.14 -28.01
CA LEU A 549 3.03 -3.54 -27.72
C LEU A 549 3.56 -4.30 -28.93
N SER A 550 2.97 -4.08 -30.11
CA SER A 550 3.41 -4.72 -31.36
C SER A 550 4.85 -4.33 -31.72
N VAL A 551 5.18 -3.03 -31.65
CA VAL A 551 6.55 -2.55 -31.92
C VAL A 551 7.52 -3.10 -30.88
N LEU A 552 7.18 -3.06 -29.59
CA LEU A 552 8.03 -3.54 -28.51
C LEU A 552 8.35 -5.03 -28.63
N LYS A 553 7.37 -5.85 -29.02
CA LYS A 553 7.56 -7.28 -29.28
C LYS A 553 8.49 -7.56 -30.46
N ALA A 554 8.46 -6.72 -31.48
CA ALA A 554 9.30 -6.87 -32.68
C ALA A 554 10.77 -6.47 -32.43
N ILE A 555 11.08 -5.85 -31.30
CA ILE A 555 12.46 -5.53 -30.91
C ILE A 555 13.10 -6.77 -30.31
N ASP A 556 14.15 -7.25 -30.98
CA ASP A 556 15.02 -8.30 -30.43
C ASP A 556 15.68 -7.80 -29.14
N ARG A 557 15.49 -8.57 -28.07
CA ARG A 557 16.05 -8.27 -26.74
C ARG A 557 17.57 -8.19 -26.77
N THR A 558 18.24 -9.03 -27.55
CA THR A 558 19.72 -9.07 -27.55
C THR A 558 20.34 -7.85 -28.22
N SER A 559 19.61 -7.24 -29.17
CA SER A 559 19.99 -6.00 -29.85
C SER A 559 19.99 -4.75 -28.95
N LEU A 560 19.40 -4.81 -27.75
CA LEU A 560 19.41 -3.70 -26.79
C LEU A 560 20.60 -3.79 -25.83
N PRO A 561 21.14 -2.64 -25.36
CA PRO A 561 22.08 -2.62 -24.24
C PRO A 561 21.48 -3.25 -22.98
N GLU A 562 22.31 -3.91 -22.16
CA GLU A 562 21.87 -4.66 -20.98
C GLU A 562 20.97 -3.83 -20.04
N ALA A 563 21.37 -2.59 -19.74
CA ALA A 563 20.59 -1.68 -18.91
C ALA A 563 19.17 -1.40 -19.45
N MET A 564 18.97 -1.45 -20.78
CA MET A 564 17.68 -1.22 -21.42
C MET A 564 16.85 -2.49 -21.56
N ARG A 565 17.46 -3.68 -21.47
CA ARG A 565 16.74 -4.97 -21.55
C ARG A 565 15.76 -5.10 -20.38
N VAL A 566 16.20 -4.75 -19.17
CA VAL A 566 15.34 -4.78 -17.97
C VAL A 566 14.12 -3.88 -18.16
N THR A 567 14.32 -2.62 -18.56
CA THR A 567 13.23 -1.67 -18.81
C THR A 567 12.29 -2.13 -19.94
N ARG A 568 12.84 -2.74 -20.99
CA ARG A 568 12.06 -3.32 -22.09
C ARG A 568 11.17 -4.47 -21.61
N ASP A 569 11.74 -5.39 -20.84
CA ASP A 569 11.01 -6.54 -20.32
C ASP A 569 9.91 -6.11 -19.32
N GLU A 570 10.20 -5.14 -18.45
CA GLU A 570 9.21 -4.54 -17.54
C GLU A 570 8.08 -3.82 -18.27
N LEU A 571 8.40 -3.00 -19.28
CA LEU A 571 7.41 -2.31 -20.10
C LEU A 571 6.51 -3.30 -20.84
N LEU A 572 7.09 -4.38 -21.34
CA LEU A 572 6.36 -5.46 -22.00
C LEU A 572 5.39 -6.16 -21.03
N GLY A 573 5.83 -6.43 -19.80
CA GLY A 573 4.98 -6.94 -18.72
C GLY A 573 3.83 -5.99 -18.36
N CYS A 574 4.10 -4.67 -18.23
CA CYS A 574 3.08 -3.66 -17.95
C CYS A 574 1.99 -3.66 -19.03
N LEU A 575 2.42 -3.52 -20.29
CA LEU A 575 1.51 -3.49 -21.44
C LEU A 575 0.72 -4.79 -21.55
N ALA A 576 1.33 -5.95 -21.27
CA ALA A 576 0.63 -7.24 -21.29
C ALA A 576 -0.50 -7.29 -20.26
N ILE A 577 -0.28 -6.85 -19.03
CA ILE A 577 -1.33 -6.79 -17.99
C ILE A 577 -2.44 -5.80 -18.39
N GLU A 578 -2.06 -4.60 -18.83
CA GLU A 578 -3.01 -3.53 -19.15
C GLU A 578 -3.88 -3.82 -20.37
N THR A 579 -3.35 -4.60 -21.31
CA THR A 579 -4.07 -5.02 -22.52
C THR A 579 -4.73 -6.39 -22.38
N ASN A 580 -4.71 -6.99 -21.18
CA ASN A 580 -5.25 -8.31 -20.89
C ASN A 580 -4.62 -9.45 -21.75
N HIS A 581 -3.37 -9.25 -22.18
CA HIS A 581 -2.57 -10.25 -22.91
C HIS A 581 -1.73 -11.10 -21.93
N HIS A 582 -2.38 -11.81 -21.01
CA HIS A 582 -1.69 -12.59 -19.98
C HIS A 582 -0.71 -13.62 -20.53
N GLU A 583 -1.02 -14.25 -21.67
CA GLU A 583 -0.11 -15.20 -22.33
C GLU A 583 1.24 -14.58 -22.69
N LEU A 584 1.25 -13.28 -23.03
CA LEU A 584 2.49 -12.57 -23.30
C LEU A 584 3.31 -12.40 -22.02
N ALA A 585 2.68 -11.97 -20.92
CA ALA A 585 3.38 -11.88 -19.63
C ALA A 585 3.92 -13.25 -19.19
N ILE A 586 3.12 -14.32 -19.36
CA ILE A 586 3.52 -15.70 -19.07
C ILE A 586 4.73 -16.11 -19.90
N SER A 587 4.78 -15.79 -21.21
CA SER A 587 5.92 -16.12 -22.06
C SER A 587 7.24 -15.46 -21.63
N LEU A 588 7.20 -14.33 -20.92
CA LEU A 588 8.40 -13.69 -20.37
C LEU A 588 9.09 -14.54 -19.30
N ALA A 589 8.38 -15.49 -18.68
CA ALA A 589 8.97 -16.49 -17.80
C ALA A 589 9.93 -17.43 -18.53
N GLU A 590 9.76 -17.63 -19.83
CA GLU A 590 10.63 -18.47 -20.66
C GLU A 590 11.66 -17.61 -21.39
N ASP A 591 11.25 -16.45 -21.91
CA ASP A 591 12.09 -15.57 -22.73
C ASP A 591 13.15 -14.79 -21.93
N VAL A 592 12.89 -14.51 -20.65
CA VAL A 592 13.79 -13.73 -19.80
C VAL A 592 14.41 -14.66 -18.75
N PRO A 593 15.75 -14.82 -18.71
CA PRO A 593 16.41 -15.63 -17.68
C PRO A 593 16.09 -15.11 -16.27
N ALA A 594 15.91 -16.02 -15.30
CA ALA A 594 15.54 -15.65 -13.92
C ALA A 594 16.48 -14.60 -13.30
N SER A 595 17.79 -14.71 -13.54
CA SER A 595 18.80 -13.74 -13.07
C SER A 595 18.70 -12.35 -13.70
N ALA A 596 18.00 -12.22 -14.83
CA ALA A 596 17.80 -10.96 -15.54
C ALA A 596 16.40 -10.35 -15.31
N ARG A 597 15.52 -11.02 -14.54
CA ARG A 597 14.20 -10.48 -14.22
C ARG A 597 14.30 -9.51 -13.05
N SER A 598 13.72 -8.34 -13.19
CA SER A 598 13.51 -7.47 -12.04
C SER A 598 12.41 -8.04 -11.13
N LYS A 599 12.41 -7.63 -9.86
CA LYS A 599 11.33 -7.97 -8.91
C LYS A 599 9.96 -7.55 -9.46
N LYS A 600 9.89 -6.41 -10.14
CA LYS A 600 8.68 -5.90 -10.78
C LYS A 600 8.17 -6.85 -11.87
N LEU A 601 9.04 -7.26 -12.78
CA LEU A 601 8.67 -8.19 -13.85
C LEU A 601 8.20 -9.53 -13.27
N THR A 602 8.91 -10.08 -12.28
CA THR A 602 8.51 -11.32 -11.61
C THR A 602 7.09 -11.21 -11.05
N ARG A 603 6.75 -10.13 -10.34
CA ARG A 603 5.38 -9.91 -9.83
C ARG A 603 4.33 -9.89 -10.95
N MET A 604 4.61 -9.24 -12.08
CA MET A 604 3.67 -9.20 -13.21
C MET A 604 3.43 -10.58 -13.81
N ILE A 605 4.48 -11.38 -13.94
CA ILE A 605 4.38 -12.76 -14.41
C ILE A 605 3.55 -13.57 -13.42
N GLU A 606 3.83 -13.47 -12.12
CA GLU A 606 3.04 -14.13 -11.07
C GLU A 606 1.55 -13.78 -11.18
N THR A 607 1.21 -12.48 -11.28
CA THR A 607 -0.18 -12.03 -11.44
C THR A 607 -0.81 -12.60 -12.71
N ALA A 608 -0.13 -12.55 -13.86
CA ALA A 608 -0.65 -13.09 -15.11
C ALA A 608 -0.88 -14.60 -15.04
N CYS A 609 0.07 -15.35 -14.49
CA CYS A 609 -0.06 -16.78 -14.29
C CYS A 609 -1.22 -17.11 -13.34
N TYR A 610 -1.34 -16.38 -12.23
CA TYR A 610 -2.41 -16.58 -11.26
C TYR A 610 -3.78 -16.37 -11.90
N VAL A 611 -3.97 -15.25 -12.60
CA VAL A 611 -5.23 -14.92 -13.29
C VAL A 611 -5.57 -15.98 -14.35
N ARG A 612 -4.59 -16.38 -15.16
CA ARG A 612 -4.80 -17.40 -16.19
C ARG A 612 -5.16 -18.75 -15.57
N LEU A 613 -4.47 -19.14 -14.49
CA LEU A 613 -4.78 -20.34 -13.74
C LEU A 613 -6.21 -20.28 -13.21
N GLN A 614 -6.60 -19.24 -12.47
CA GLN A 614 -7.97 -19.11 -11.94
C GLN A 614 -9.04 -19.16 -13.04
N ASN A 615 -8.83 -18.50 -14.17
CA ASN A 615 -9.74 -18.55 -15.32
C ASN A 615 -9.84 -19.95 -15.95
N ALA A 616 -8.72 -20.68 -16.02
CA ALA A 616 -8.69 -22.06 -16.50
C ALA A 616 -9.41 -23.00 -15.53
N LEU A 617 -9.14 -22.85 -14.22
CA LEU A 617 -9.72 -23.65 -13.15
C LEU A 617 -11.25 -23.46 -13.05
N SER A 618 -11.74 -22.22 -13.14
CA SER A 618 -13.18 -21.93 -13.08
C SER A 618 -13.96 -22.53 -14.24
N ARG A 619 -13.32 -22.69 -15.41
CA ARG A 619 -13.88 -23.36 -16.60
C ARG A 619 -13.60 -24.86 -16.65
N ALA A 620 -12.86 -25.40 -15.67
CA ALA A 620 -12.34 -26.77 -15.67
C ALA A 620 -11.53 -27.14 -16.94
N ALA A 621 -10.86 -26.16 -17.54
CA ALA A 621 -10.02 -26.33 -18.72
C ALA A 621 -8.57 -26.54 -18.26
N ILE A 622 -8.17 -27.80 -18.08
CA ILE A 622 -6.85 -28.13 -17.53
C ILE A 622 -5.72 -27.82 -18.51
N GLU A 623 -5.96 -28.04 -19.80
CA GLU A 623 -5.00 -27.78 -20.87
C GLU A 623 -4.63 -26.28 -20.92
N ASP A 624 -5.61 -25.43 -20.62
CA ASP A 624 -5.49 -23.98 -20.49
C ASP A 624 -4.66 -23.54 -19.28
N ALA A 625 -4.65 -24.35 -18.21
CA ALA A 625 -3.92 -24.06 -16.98
C ALA A 625 -2.42 -24.41 -17.09
N ALA A 626 -2.07 -25.35 -17.97
CA ALA A 626 -0.72 -25.91 -18.04
C ALA A 626 0.38 -24.87 -18.36
N PRO A 627 0.22 -23.92 -19.31
CA PRO A 627 1.23 -22.89 -19.57
C PRO A 627 1.46 -21.97 -18.38
N ALA A 628 0.38 -21.51 -17.73
CA ALA A 628 0.45 -20.67 -16.54
C ALA A 628 1.15 -21.41 -15.39
N TRP A 629 0.80 -22.68 -15.17
CA TRP A 629 1.43 -23.52 -14.16
C TRP A 629 2.93 -23.72 -14.44
N ARG A 630 3.32 -23.99 -15.69
CA ARG A 630 4.73 -24.10 -16.09
C ARG A 630 5.49 -22.80 -15.80
N ALA A 631 4.95 -21.66 -16.22
CA ALA A 631 5.56 -20.36 -16.00
C ALA A 631 5.69 -20.03 -14.51
N ILE A 632 4.68 -20.36 -13.70
CA ILE A 632 4.78 -20.30 -12.23
C ILE A 632 6.01 -21.02 -11.75
N VAL A 633 6.26 -22.26 -12.18
CA VAL A 633 7.42 -23.03 -11.73
C VAL A 633 8.74 -22.35 -12.05
N LEU A 634 8.80 -21.64 -13.18
CA LEU A 634 9.99 -20.92 -13.62
C LEU A 634 10.20 -19.58 -12.91
N VAL A 635 9.17 -19.00 -12.28
CA VAL A 635 9.25 -17.69 -11.62
C VAL A 635 9.10 -17.76 -10.10
N CYS A 636 8.46 -18.81 -9.59
CA CYS A 636 8.10 -18.98 -8.20
C CYS A 636 9.28 -19.55 -7.41
N GLU A 637 9.94 -18.70 -6.65
CA GLU A 637 10.95 -19.12 -5.68
C GLU A 637 10.36 -19.37 -4.27
N SER A 638 9.13 -18.90 -4.03
CA SER A 638 8.44 -19.00 -2.74
C SER A 638 7.64 -20.30 -2.60
N ASP A 639 7.86 -21.03 -1.50
CA ASP A 639 7.07 -22.21 -1.15
C ASP A 639 5.62 -21.83 -0.78
N GLU A 640 5.38 -20.61 -0.31
CA GLU A 640 4.05 -20.08 -0.03
C GLU A 640 3.25 -19.90 -1.30
N LEU A 641 3.85 -19.31 -2.35
CA LEU A 641 3.22 -19.16 -3.66
C LEU A 641 2.90 -20.52 -4.26
N ARG A 642 3.86 -21.44 -4.18
CA ARG A 642 3.68 -22.83 -4.59
C ARG A 642 2.47 -23.47 -3.88
N THR A 643 2.35 -23.28 -2.57
CA THR A 643 1.21 -23.80 -1.79
C THR A 643 -0.11 -23.15 -2.20
N ALA A 644 -0.13 -21.82 -2.34
CA ALA A 644 -1.29 -21.05 -2.76
C ALA A 644 -1.82 -21.48 -4.13
N LEU A 645 -0.93 -21.76 -5.08
CA LEU A 645 -1.30 -22.14 -6.45
C LEU A 645 -1.70 -23.61 -6.58
N THR A 646 -1.13 -24.49 -5.76
CA THR A 646 -1.53 -25.91 -5.76
C THR A 646 -2.86 -26.15 -5.07
N ALA A 647 -3.25 -25.34 -4.10
CA ALA A 647 -4.49 -25.53 -3.34
C ALA A 647 -5.76 -25.56 -4.22
N PRO A 648 -5.98 -24.62 -5.16
CA PRO A 648 -7.09 -24.70 -6.11
C PRO A 648 -7.03 -25.95 -7.01
N MET A 649 -5.82 -26.41 -7.35
CA MET A 649 -5.64 -27.62 -8.18
C MET A 649 -6.04 -28.89 -7.40
N ARG A 650 -5.72 -28.95 -6.10
CA ARG A 650 -6.15 -30.04 -5.19
C ARG A 650 -7.67 -30.17 -5.13
N ALA A 651 -8.39 -29.05 -5.15
CA ALA A 651 -9.84 -29.08 -5.19
C ALA A 651 -10.38 -29.69 -6.50
N MET A 652 -9.72 -29.46 -7.64
CA MET A 652 -10.17 -29.99 -8.93
C MET A 652 -9.95 -31.50 -9.10
N ILE A 653 -8.87 -32.04 -8.54
CA ILE A 653 -8.55 -33.48 -8.63
C ILE A 653 -9.46 -34.36 -7.76
N THR A 654 -10.44 -33.78 -7.07
CA THR A 654 -11.52 -34.55 -6.42
C THR A 654 -12.44 -35.22 -7.45
N SER A 655 -12.58 -34.67 -8.67
CA SER A 655 -13.32 -35.30 -9.76
C SER A 655 -12.47 -36.37 -10.48
N PRO A 656 -12.93 -37.63 -10.62
CA PRO A 656 -12.15 -38.69 -11.27
C PRO A 656 -11.80 -38.41 -12.74
N ILE A 657 -12.65 -37.69 -13.46
CA ILE A 657 -12.41 -37.32 -14.87
C ILE A 657 -11.31 -36.25 -14.92
N ARG A 658 -11.45 -35.17 -14.13
CA ARG A 658 -10.47 -34.08 -14.08
C ARG A 658 -9.11 -34.58 -13.58
N ARG A 659 -9.11 -35.47 -12.59
CA ARG A 659 -7.88 -36.11 -12.08
C ARG A 659 -7.14 -36.86 -13.19
N ARG A 660 -7.83 -37.66 -14.02
CA ARG A 660 -7.18 -38.38 -15.13
C ARG A 660 -6.56 -37.44 -16.16
N ILE A 661 -7.24 -36.35 -16.52
CA ILE A 661 -6.70 -35.33 -17.43
C ILE A 661 -5.46 -34.67 -16.80
N TRP A 662 -5.52 -34.36 -15.51
CA TRP A 662 -4.40 -33.77 -14.77
C TRP A 662 -3.19 -34.70 -14.71
N ILE A 663 -3.38 -35.96 -14.32
CA ILE A 663 -2.33 -36.98 -14.28
C ILE A 663 -1.65 -37.10 -15.64
N ARG A 664 -2.44 -37.26 -16.72
CA ARG A 664 -1.90 -37.34 -18.09
C ARG A 664 -1.08 -36.10 -18.45
N THR A 665 -1.52 -34.92 -18.04
CA THR A 665 -0.79 -33.66 -18.27
C THR A 665 0.55 -33.65 -17.54
N LEU A 666 0.56 -34.05 -16.26
CA LEU A 666 1.78 -34.14 -15.45
C LEU A 666 2.75 -35.22 -15.96
N GLU A 667 2.25 -36.39 -16.36
CA GLU A 667 3.05 -37.46 -16.99
C GLU A 667 3.65 -37.00 -18.32
N GLY A 668 2.86 -36.29 -19.14
CA GLY A 668 3.31 -35.68 -20.38
C GLY A 668 4.40 -34.63 -20.15
N LEU A 669 4.35 -33.89 -19.05
CA LEU A 669 5.42 -32.97 -18.67
C LEU A 669 6.66 -33.73 -18.19
N LYS A 670 6.50 -34.69 -17.28
CA LYS A 670 7.59 -35.51 -16.72
C LYS A 670 8.41 -36.23 -17.79
N SER A 671 7.76 -36.67 -18.87
CA SER A 671 8.37 -37.44 -19.96
C SER A 671 9.08 -36.60 -21.01
N ARG A 672 8.98 -35.26 -20.97
CA ARG A 672 9.69 -34.38 -21.93
C ARG A 672 11.19 -34.35 -21.66
N SER A 673 11.97 -34.57 -22.71
CA SER A 673 13.42 -34.37 -22.68
C SER A 673 13.76 -32.89 -22.43
N GLY A 674 14.76 -32.62 -21.61
CA GLY A 674 15.19 -31.26 -21.29
C GLY A 674 14.26 -30.47 -20.35
N ILE A 675 13.32 -31.14 -19.67
CA ILE A 675 12.49 -30.49 -18.65
C ILE A 675 13.36 -29.95 -17.50
N ASP A 676 13.01 -28.76 -17.00
CA ASP A 676 13.64 -28.18 -15.82
C ASP A 676 13.53 -29.16 -14.62
N PRO A 677 14.63 -29.46 -13.90
CA PRO A 677 14.60 -30.41 -12.79
C PRO A 677 13.61 -30.04 -11.68
N LYS A 678 13.37 -28.75 -11.40
CA LYS A 678 12.37 -28.30 -10.43
C LYS A 678 10.97 -28.61 -10.93
N LEU A 679 10.70 -28.37 -12.22
CA LEU A 679 9.42 -28.69 -12.84
C LEU A 679 9.13 -30.19 -12.84
N LYS A 680 10.14 -31.01 -13.13
CA LYS A 680 10.01 -32.47 -13.05
C LYS A 680 9.70 -32.93 -11.62
N LYS A 681 10.48 -32.46 -10.64
CA LYS A 681 10.27 -32.77 -9.23
C LYS A 681 8.86 -32.36 -8.77
N TRP A 682 8.41 -31.18 -9.16
CA TRP A 682 7.11 -30.69 -8.75
C TRP A 682 5.96 -31.46 -9.43
N ALA A 683 6.10 -31.83 -10.70
CA ALA A 683 5.15 -32.71 -11.37
C ALA A 683 5.07 -34.07 -10.66
N GLU A 684 6.19 -34.64 -10.22
CA GLU A 684 6.24 -35.88 -9.45
C GLU A 684 5.52 -35.75 -8.10
N GLU A 685 5.76 -34.68 -7.35
CA GLU A 685 5.11 -34.43 -6.06
C GLU A 685 3.58 -34.28 -6.21
N LEU A 686 3.11 -33.61 -7.27
CA LEU A 686 1.68 -33.47 -7.56
C LEU A 686 1.04 -34.76 -8.08
N LEU A 687 1.78 -35.59 -8.81
CA LEU A 687 1.32 -36.93 -9.22
C LEU A 687 1.11 -37.81 -7.98
N ILE A 688 2.10 -37.86 -7.08
CA ILE A 688 2.01 -38.61 -5.81
C ILE A 688 0.80 -38.12 -5.00
N GLU A 689 0.58 -36.80 -4.92
CA GLU A 689 -0.57 -36.25 -4.22
C GLU A 689 -1.90 -36.65 -4.87
N ALA A 690 -2.00 -36.60 -6.20
CA ALA A 690 -3.21 -37.00 -6.93
C ALA A 690 -3.53 -38.49 -6.77
N GLU A 691 -2.52 -39.35 -6.76
CA GLU A 691 -2.64 -40.79 -6.48
C GLU A 691 -3.08 -41.05 -5.03
N ASN A 692 -2.52 -40.34 -4.06
CA ASN A 692 -2.90 -40.47 -2.65
C ASN A 692 -4.36 -40.07 -2.40
N ILE A 693 -4.86 -39.03 -3.07
CA ILE A 693 -6.28 -38.65 -3.00
C ILE A 693 -7.17 -39.72 -3.64
N GLN A 694 -6.68 -40.43 -4.67
CA GLN A 694 -7.41 -41.56 -5.25
C GLN A 694 -7.58 -42.71 -4.26
N LEU A 695 -6.51 -43.09 -3.56
CA LEU A 695 -6.56 -44.16 -2.57
C LEU A 695 -7.53 -43.85 -1.42
N LYS A 696 -7.56 -42.59 -0.96
CA LYS A 696 -8.45 -42.13 0.12
C LYS A 696 -9.93 -42.02 -0.28
N GLY A 697 -10.23 -41.81 -1.56
CA GLY A 697 -11.61 -41.71 -2.06
C GLY A 697 -12.26 -43.07 -2.39
N THR A 698 -11.46 -44.14 -2.44
CA THR A 698 -11.92 -45.53 -2.64
C THR A 698 -12.07 -46.32 -1.34
N GLN A 699 -11.58 -45.77 -0.22
CA GLN A 699 -11.85 -46.23 1.14
C GLN A 699 -13.07 -45.49 1.70
#